data_AF-A0A954IKH2-F1
#
_entry.id   AF-A0A954IKH2-F1
#
_cell.length_a   1.000
_cell.length_b   1.000
_cell.length_c   1.000
_cell.angle_alpha   90.00
_cell.angle_beta   90.00
_cell.angle_gamma   90.00
#
_symmetry.space_group_name_H-M   'P 1'
#
loop_
_entity.id
_entity.type
_entity.pdbx_description
1 polymer ?
#
loop_
_entity_poly.entity_id
_entity_poly.type
_entity_poly.pdbx_seq_one_letter_code
_entity_poly.pdbx_strand_id
1 'polypeptide(L)'
;MGRFFFLLLFGTLLSTSASAQSQSDAGSQPDNSNRAAAEQPQRRRGGGFGGPIELGPDDKQTYPDPSETITQPRDGIAHGKLEMVEYDSKTVGTTRKMNVYTPPGYSKEQKYPVLYLLHGIGGDETEWQRFATPDVLLDNLIADGKAVPMIVVMPNGRAQKNDRAEGNVFESAPAFAAFEQDLLNDVIPVIESRYSVRNDREHRALAGLSMGGGQSLNFGLSHLDTFAWVGGFSSAPNTKSPPELVPDPAKAKQQLKLLWLSCGNKDGLIRISQGLQRYLKENEVPHLWNVDSNGHDATHWRNNLYHFAQLLFRESTTAPVNAGEPAAPDAKPQPVPNAQSGNTPEGITDDFQPASTNQPGREYPQVNSQGRIKFRIVAPEAKSVGVTFRDSTEFVKGEDGAWIGYTRPLDEGFHYYAIRIDGAEVPDPNSMYFFGAARWGSGVEVPAHDREFYAVRNVPHGQIREILFYSESTNTNRRAFVYTPPGYDEDTDKRYPVLYLQHGYGENEYGWSVQGHAGLIMDNLLAQQKARPFLIVMTYGMTNEIQFGGLRNFDIRPFQTVLVDELIPHIDSHFRTLSDQPNRAMAGLSMGGMETKLITLANLDTFSHIGLFSGGSIRPDDIEEMDSFKAKNKLVFVSYGGHEVSGGAPRRGGDPEAAVNELKTAGVNAHYYVSPETGHEWLSWRRSLKEIAPLLFREGIDGAWNAQFETVIGLQSYQFNFHVEDGRLLKATATAESGAEKRNIELVDPQLNGDRISFAELRQIQDREIRIDYTGTVSEAGITLNRRVGDFGSQQATATRDLPSRTAPQPATSQPSVQTQPAVEVHIERPIREAFGKSFRIGTAGDFPTRYSEADLAIAAEHFNAVTPENCMKPQPVHPSENEWRFEQPDALVNWAAANSQTIHGHTLVWHAQTGDWFFEGGDAEVIRQRMKDHIHTLVGRYRGKIHSWDVVNEAISDGGNAETSKTENLRDSKWLQALGPEFLTLAFTYAHEADPDALLYYNDYNIESGPKHASSLV
;
A
#
# COMPACT_ATOMS: atom_id res chain seq x y z
N MET A 1 -44.58 -57.82 17.55
CA MET A 1 -45.41 -56.66 17.16
C MET A 1 -44.57 -55.84 16.18
N GLY A 2 -45.02 -55.33 15.04
CA GLY A 2 -46.31 -55.52 14.39
C GLY A 2 -46.51 -54.59 13.18
N ARG A 3 -46.15 -55.07 11.97
CA ARG A 3 -46.87 -54.95 10.68
C ARG A 3 -47.07 -53.55 10.04
N PHE A 4 -47.07 -53.36 8.71
CA PHE A 4 -46.86 -54.26 7.56
C PHE A 4 -46.19 -53.51 6.36
N PHE A 5 -45.91 -54.25 5.28
CA PHE A 5 -45.21 -53.87 4.04
C PHE A 5 -46.13 -54.08 2.78
N PHE A 6 -45.78 -53.42 1.67
CA PHE A 6 -45.98 -53.84 0.25
C PHE A 6 -47.33 -53.75 -0.52
N LEU A 7 -47.17 -53.75 -1.85
CA LEU A 7 -48.08 -54.02 -3.01
C LEU A 7 -48.85 -52.85 -3.67
N LEU A 8 -49.33 -52.93 -4.93
CA LEU A 8 -48.75 -53.36 -6.26
C LEU A 8 -49.87 -53.38 -7.36
N LEU A 9 -49.70 -52.59 -8.43
CA LEU A 9 -50.25 -52.70 -9.83
C LEU A 9 -51.75 -53.06 -10.16
N PHE A 10 -52.09 -52.89 -11.45
CA PHE A 10 -53.38 -53.11 -12.17
C PHE A 10 -54.52 -52.09 -11.92
N GLY A 11 -55.39 -51.75 -12.90
CA GLY A 11 -55.31 -52.02 -14.35
C GLY A 11 -56.61 -51.85 -15.17
N THR A 12 -56.62 -50.87 -16.11
CA THR A 12 -57.39 -50.80 -17.40
C THR A 12 -58.93 -50.55 -17.49
N LEU A 13 -59.27 -49.78 -18.55
CA LEU A 13 -60.45 -49.84 -19.46
C LEU A 13 -61.80 -49.17 -19.15
N LEU A 14 -62.14 -48.12 -19.93
CA LEU A 14 -63.31 -47.95 -20.85
C LEU A 14 -63.39 -46.45 -21.28
N SER A 15 -63.11 -46.08 -22.56
CA SER A 15 -64.04 -45.84 -23.69
C SER A 15 -64.97 -44.61 -23.55
N THR A 16 -65.19 -43.71 -24.52
CA THR A 16 -64.91 -43.67 -25.99
C THR A 16 -64.23 -42.31 -26.38
N SER A 17 -64.26 -41.65 -27.56
CA SER A 17 -64.86 -41.82 -28.93
C SER A 17 -64.24 -40.83 -29.94
N ALA A 18 -64.28 -41.15 -31.26
CA ALA A 18 -64.26 -40.27 -32.46
C ALA A 18 -63.10 -39.24 -32.64
N SER A 19 -62.15 -39.35 -33.61
CA SER A 19 -62.22 -39.32 -35.11
C SER A 19 -62.50 -37.92 -35.70
N ALA A 20 -61.87 -37.42 -36.78
CA ALA A 20 -60.92 -37.91 -37.82
C ALA A 20 -60.04 -36.69 -38.30
N GLN A 21 -58.86 -36.75 -38.96
CA GLN A 21 -58.11 -37.68 -39.84
C GLN A 21 -58.25 -37.44 -41.37
N SER A 22 -57.22 -36.82 -41.99
CA SER A 22 -56.74 -36.97 -43.40
C SER A 22 -55.49 -36.09 -43.60
N GLN A 23 -54.30 -36.51 -44.12
CA GLN A 23 -53.94 -37.10 -45.44
C GLN A 23 -54.02 -36.10 -46.63
N SER A 24 -53.22 -36.15 -47.72
CA SER A 24 -51.93 -36.80 -48.10
C SER A 24 -51.57 -36.34 -49.56
N ASP A 25 -50.45 -36.63 -50.27
CA ASP A 25 -49.18 -37.37 -50.06
C ASP A 25 -48.11 -36.95 -51.13
N ALA A 26 -46.86 -37.44 -51.01
CA ALA A 26 -45.78 -37.54 -52.03
C ALA A 26 -45.19 -36.25 -52.68
N GLY A 27 -43.93 -36.22 -53.19
CA GLY A 27 -42.85 -37.22 -53.16
C GLY A 27 -41.67 -36.95 -54.13
N SER A 28 -40.71 -37.89 -54.19
CA SER A 28 -39.57 -38.07 -55.13
C SER A 28 -38.22 -37.31 -54.90
N GLN A 29 -37.14 -38.09 -55.01
CA GLN A 29 -35.71 -37.76 -55.21
C GLN A 29 -35.40 -37.87 -56.73
N PRO A 30 -34.27 -37.37 -57.31
CA PRO A 30 -32.86 -37.48 -56.87
C PRO A 30 -32.13 -36.08 -56.89
N ASP A 31 -30.81 -35.88 -56.92
CA ASP A 31 -29.66 -36.71 -57.34
C ASP A 31 -28.32 -36.29 -56.69
N ASN A 32 -27.26 -37.08 -56.88
CA ASN A 32 -25.97 -36.97 -56.19
C ASN A 32 -24.83 -36.61 -57.17
N SER A 33 -24.21 -35.44 -57.01
CA SER A 33 -23.11 -34.99 -57.88
C SER A 33 -21.93 -34.36 -57.14
N ASN A 34 -20.75 -34.97 -57.28
CA ASN A 34 -19.47 -34.46 -56.78
C ASN A 34 -19.10 -33.09 -57.36
N ARG A 35 -18.63 -32.18 -56.50
CA ARG A 35 -17.43 -31.35 -56.76
C ARG A 35 -16.86 -30.76 -55.48
N ALA A 36 -15.56 -30.91 -55.29
CA ALA A 36 -14.84 -30.34 -54.16
C ALA A 36 -14.59 -28.83 -54.36
N ALA A 37 -14.68 -28.08 -53.28
CA ALA A 37 -14.14 -26.74 -53.12
C ALA A 37 -13.48 -26.65 -51.73
N ALA A 38 -12.38 -25.91 -51.60
CA ALA A 38 -11.55 -25.96 -50.38
C ALA A 38 -12.21 -25.24 -49.19
N GLU A 39 -12.23 -25.89 -48.03
CA GLU A 39 -12.55 -25.23 -46.77
C GLU A 39 -11.40 -24.31 -46.33
N GLN A 40 -11.74 -23.05 -46.03
CA GLN A 40 -10.86 -22.17 -45.25
C GLN A 40 -11.15 -22.40 -43.75
N PRO A 41 -10.13 -22.42 -42.88
CA PRO A 41 -10.32 -22.73 -41.46
C PRO A 41 -11.14 -21.64 -40.75
N GLN A 42 -12.30 -22.02 -40.22
CA GLN A 42 -13.12 -21.11 -39.42
C GLN A 42 -12.41 -20.73 -38.11
N ARG A 43 -12.31 -19.43 -37.85
CA ARG A 43 -11.69 -18.88 -36.63
C ARG A 43 -12.52 -19.25 -35.40
N ARG A 44 -11.92 -19.99 -34.46
CA ARG A 44 -12.48 -20.15 -33.10
C ARG A 44 -12.53 -18.78 -32.41
N ARG A 45 -13.70 -18.40 -31.89
CA ARG A 45 -13.84 -17.24 -30.99
C ARG A 45 -13.34 -17.63 -29.59
N GLY A 46 -12.65 -16.70 -28.92
CA GLY A 46 -12.09 -16.94 -27.58
C GLY A 46 -13.15 -16.94 -26.47
N GLY A 47 -12.93 -17.78 -25.46
CA GLY A 47 -13.58 -17.70 -24.15
C GLY A 47 -12.66 -17.04 -23.13
N GLY A 48 -13.20 -16.72 -21.95
CA GLY A 48 -12.48 -16.00 -20.89
C GLY A 48 -11.33 -16.76 -20.21
N PHE A 49 -10.68 -16.07 -19.27
CA PHE A 49 -9.72 -16.67 -18.34
C PHE A 49 -10.44 -17.60 -17.35
N GLY A 50 -9.82 -18.72 -16.98
CA GLY A 50 -10.54 -19.82 -16.34
C GLY A 50 -11.37 -20.64 -17.33
N GLY A 51 -11.84 -21.81 -16.91
CA GLY A 51 -12.63 -22.74 -17.72
C GLY A 51 -13.25 -23.80 -16.82
N PRO A 52 -14.17 -24.63 -17.32
CA PRO A 52 -14.76 -25.69 -16.50
C PRO A 52 -13.65 -26.65 -16.02
N ILE A 53 -13.49 -26.75 -14.70
CA ILE A 53 -12.55 -27.66 -14.06
C ILE A 53 -13.06 -29.08 -14.21
N GLU A 54 -12.36 -29.92 -14.97
CA GLU A 54 -12.73 -31.30 -15.27
C GLU A 54 -11.53 -32.19 -14.99
N LEU A 55 -11.57 -32.88 -13.86
CA LEU A 55 -10.49 -33.75 -13.39
C LEU A 55 -10.60 -35.12 -14.07
N GLY A 56 -9.55 -35.51 -14.78
CA GLY A 56 -9.38 -36.83 -15.36
C GLY A 56 -8.72 -37.84 -14.39
N PRO A 57 -8.61 -39.12 -14.77
CA PRO A 57 -8.10 -40.17 -13.88
C PRO A 57 -6.62 -40.02 -13.43
N ASP A 58 -5.85 -39.16 -14.09
CA ASP A 58 -4.46 -38.82 -13.72
C ASP A 58 -4.35 -37.63 -12.77
N ASP A 59 -5.42 -36.83 -12.59
CA ASP A 59 -5.38 -35.55 -11.89
C ASP A 59 -5.51 -35.75 -10.38
N LYS A 60 -4.41 -36.25 -9.81
CA LYS A 60 -4.30 -36.69 -8.41
C LYS A 60 -3.15 -35.98 -7.71
N GLN A 61 -3.27 -35.90 -6.38
CA GLN A 61 -2.22 -35.40 -5.52
C GLN A 61 -1.13 -36.47 -5.40
N THR A 62 -0.06 -36.32 -6.18
CA THR A 62 1.07 -37.23 -6.24
C THR A 62 2.04 -37.01 -5.08
N TYR A 63 2.08 -35.79 -4.53
CA TYR A 63 2.95 -35.40 -3.42
C TYR A 63 2.12 -34.94 -2.20
N PRO A 64 2.44 -35.41 -0.98
CA PRO A 64 1.75 -34.97 0.23
C PRO A 64 2.08 -33.50 0.51
N ASP A 65 1.10 -32.73 0.97
CA ASP A 65 1.32 -31.33 1.33
C ASP A 65 2.47 -31.19 2.36
N PRO A 66 3.42 -30.27 2.14
CA PRO A 66 4.49 -30.02 3.09
C PRO A 66 3.96 -29.46 4.41
N SER A 67 4.74 -29.60 5.48
CA SER A 67 4.44 -28.90 6.73
C SER A 67 4.44 -27.38 6.51
N GLU A 68 3.53 -26.67 7.15
CA GLU A 68 3.47 -25.20 7.11
C GLU A 68 4.77 -24.53 7.59
N THR A 69 5.63 -25.27 8.30
CA THR A 69 6.94 -24.78 8.76
C THR A 69 8.03 -24.76 7.70
N ILE A 70 7.80 -25.16 6.44
CA ILE A 70 8.86 -25.19 5.40
C ILE A 70 9.43 -23.80 5.07
N THR A 71 8.65 -22.74 5.26
CA THR A 71 9.05 -21.33 5.10
C THR A 71 9.27 -20.62 6.44
N GLN A 72 9.35 -21.36 7.55
CA GLN A 72 9.76 -20.81 8.85
C GLN A 72 11.28 -20.91 9.00
N PRO A 73 11.98 -19.85 9.43
CA PRO A 73 13.40 -19.93 9.78
C PRO A 73 13.65 -20.98 10.86
N ARG A 74 14.83 -21.60 10.85
CA ARG A 74 15.27 -22.55 11.87
C ARG A 74 16.59 -22.11 12.47
N ASP A 75 16.67 -22.10 13.79
CA ASP A 75 17.93 -21.82 14.50
C ASP A 75 18.96 -22.94 14.27
N GLY A 76 20.24 -22.57 14.25
CA GLY A 76 21.36 -23.51 14.23
C GLY A 76 21.67 -24.15 12.87
N ILE A 77 21.01 -23.74 11.79
CA ILE A 77 21.43 -24.05 10.42
C ILE A 77 22.23 -22.88 9.82
N ALA A 78 23.02 -23.15 8.79
CA ALA A 78 23.70 -22.10 8.04
C ALA A 78 22.73 -21.45 7.03
N HIS A 79 22.81 -20.14 6.88
CA HIS A 79 21.91 -19.36 6.02
C HIS A 79 22.58 -18.91 4.72
N GLY A 80 21.78 -18.81 3.65
CA GLY A 80 22.17 -18.24 2.37
C GLY A 80 22.13 -16.71 2.39
N LYS A 81 22.40 -16.09 1.23
CA LYS A 81 22.23 -14.65 1.03
C LYS A 81 21.31 -14.40 -0.16
N LEU A 82 20.22 -13.68 0.09
CA LEU A 82 19.31 -13.13 -0.92
C LEU A 82 19.67 -11.66 -1.17
N GLU A 83 19.80 -11.26 -2.43
CA GLU A 83 20.15 -9.88 -2.80
C GLU A 83 19.41 -9.42 -4.08
N MET A 84 19.00 -8.15 -4.11
CA MET A 84 18.46 -7.53 -5.32
C MET A 84 19.60 -6.98 -6.19
N VAL A 85 19.52 -7.21 -7.50
CA VAL A 85 20.61 -7.02 -8.45
C VAL A 85 20.10 -6.31 -9.70
N GLU A 86 20.74 -5.19 -10.06
CA GLU A 86 20.45 -4.42 -11.28
C GLU A 86 21.36 -4.85 -12.45
N TYR A 87 20.80 -4.89 -13.67
CA TYR A 87 21.51 -5.24 -14.89
C TYR A 87 21.00 -4.45 -16.10
N ASP A 88 21.89 -4.10 -17.03
CA ASP A 88 21.51 -3.42 -18.26
C ASP A 88 21.02 -4.41 -19.31
N SER A 89 19.71 -4.39 -19.58
CA SER A 89 19.11 -5.17 -20.65
C SER A 89 19.32 -4.48 -21.99
N LYS A 90 20.08 -5.12 -22.87
CA LYS A 90 20.24 -4.69 -24.27
C LYS A 90 19.02 -5.05 -25.11
N THR A 91 18.32 -6.13 -24.74
CA THR A 91 17.05 -6.55 -25.36
C THR A 91 15.97 -5.47 -25.21
N VAL A 92 15.88 -4.84 -24.03
CA VAL A 92 14.88 -3.81 -23.73
C VAL A 92 15.41 -2.38 -23.94
N GLY A 93 16.72 -2.17 -23.76
CA GLY A 93 17.36 -0.86 -23.78
C GLY A 93 17.03 -0.03 -22.53
N THR A 94 17.13 -0.66 -21.36
CA THR A 94 17.01 -0.05 -20.01
C THR A 94 17.72 -0.92 -18.96
N THR A 95 18.07 -0.34 -17.82
CA THR A 95 18.47 -1.09 -16.62
C THR A 95 17.23 -1.75 -15.99
N ARG A 96 17.36 -3.02 -15.58
CA ARG A 96 16.30 -3.91 -15.08
C ARG A 96 16.74 -4.63 -13.80
N LYS A 97 15.80 -5.31 -13.13
CA LYS A 97 16.01 -5.94 -11.82
C LYS A 97 15.78 -7.45 -11.79
N MET A 98 16.50 -8.10 -10.87
CA MET A 98 16.33 -9.50 -10.50
C MET A 98 16.75 -9.69 -9.03
N ASN A 99 16.13 -10.63 -8.32
CA ASN A 99 16.69 -11.13 -7.05
C ASN A 99 17.57 -12.34 -7.30
N VAL A 100 18.65 -12.48 -6.54
CA VAL A 100 19.58 -13.62 -6.58
C VAL A 100 19.74 -14.17 -5.17
N TYR A 101 19.39 -15.43 -4.98
CA TYR A 101 19.74 -16.22 -3.81
C TYR A 101 21.04 -16.98 -4.08
N THR A 102 21.97 -16.89 -3.13
CA THR A 102 23.18 -17.70 -3.06
C THR A 102 23.11 -18.61 -1.82
N PRO A 103 23.51 -19.90 -1.92
CA PRO A 103 23.26 -20.87 -0.86
C PRO A 103 24.19 -20.69 0.35
N PRO A 104 23.88 -21.30 1.50
CA PRO A 104 24.74 -21.29 2.67
C PRO A 104 26.19 -21.69 2.35
N GLY A 105 27.16 -20.88 2.78
CA GLY A 105 28.57 -21.10 2.47
C GLY A 105 28.98 -20.82 1.02
N TYR A 106 28.20 -20.05 0.25
CA TYR A 106 28.57 -19.63 -1.10
C TYR A 106 29.96 -18.99 -1.15
N SER A 107 30.75 -19.43 -2.15
CA SER A 107 32.15 -19.05 -2.34
C SER A 107 32.42 -18.94 -3.85
N LYS A 108 33.38 -18.10 -4.26
CA LYS A 108 33.69 -17.93 -5.71
C LYS A 108 34.53 -19.09 -6.27
N GLU A 109 35.15 -19.86 -5.38
CA GLU A 109 36.02 -21.00 -5.66
C GLU A 109 35.22 -22.25 -6.05
N GLN A 110 34.00 -22.40 -5.52
CA GLN A 110 33.06 -23.46 -5.89
C GLN A 110 32.13 -23.03 -7.04
N LYS A 111 31.78 -23.98 -7.93
CA LYS A 111 30.84 -23.77 -9.05
C LYS A 111 29.47 -24.40 -8.75
N TYR A 112 28.43 -23.57 -8.71
CA TYR A 112 27.06 -23.94 -8.32
C TYR A 112 26.12 -24.09 -9.54
N PRO A 113 25.13 -24.99 -9.52
CA PRO A 113 24.05 -24.99 -10.50
C PRO A 113 23.08 -23.80 -10.27
N VAL A 114 22.27 -23.49 -11.28
CA VAL A 114 21.39 -22.30 -11.30
C VAL A 114 19.95 -22.67 -11.64
N LEU A 115 19.01 -22.27 -10.80
CA LEU A 115 17.57 -22.24 -11.11
C LEU A 115 17.14 -20.81 -11.46
N TYR A 116 16.60 -20.62 -12.66
CA TYR A 116 15.88 -19.41 -13.03
C TYR A 116 14.40 -19.61 -12.70
N LEU A 117 13.82 -18.68 -11.92
CA LEU A 117 12.53 -18.86 -11.25
C LEU A 117 11.59 -17.67 -11.56
N LEU A 118 10.63 -17.88 -12.46
CA LEU A 118 9.82 -16.84 -13.10
C LEU A 118 8.47 -16.61 -12.40
N HIS A 119 8.03 -15.36 -12.36
CA HIS A 119 6.82 -14.88 -11.66
C HIS A 119 5.55 -14.91 -12.55
N GLY A 120 4.38 -14.74 -11.93
CA GLY A 120 3.07 -14.66 -12.59
C GLY A 120 2.81 -13.35 -13.36
N ILE A 121 1.63 -13.22 -13.98
CA ILE A 121 1.34 -12.06 -14.86
C ILE A 121 1.30 -10.73 -14.09
N GLY A 122 0.83 -10.75 -12.84
CA GLY A 122 0.87 -9.59 -11.95
C GLY A 122 2.26 -9.33 -11.36
N GLY A 123 3.06 -10.39 -11.17
CA GLY A 123 4.30 -10.36 -10.40
C GLY A 123 5.45 -9.52 -10.94
N ASP A 124 6.54 -9.63 -10.21
CA ASP A 124 7.83 -8.96 -10.39
C ASP A 124 8.95 -9.87 -9.84
N GLU A 125 10.18 -9.39 -9.84
CA GLU A 125 11.35 -10.09 -9.29
C GLU A 125 11.25 -10.45 -7.79
N THR A 126 10.31 -9.88 -7.03
CA THR A 126 10.11 -10.17 -5.60
C THR A 126 8.94 -11.12 -5.31
N GLU A 127 8.13 -11.52 -6.30
CA GLU A 127 6.91 -12.31 -6.08
C GLU A 127 7.15 -13.65 -5.36
N TRP A 128 8.23 -14.35 -5.71
CA TRP A 128 8.58 -15.62 -5.07
C TRP A 128 8.92 -15.48 -3.58
N GLN A 129 9.43 -14.32 -3.14
CA GLN A 129 9.66 -14.01 -1.73
C GLN A 129 8.32 -13.96 -0.96
N ARG A 130 7.32 -13.29 -1.54
CA ARG A 130 5.97 -13.15 -0.96
C ARG A 130 5.24 -14.49 -0.81
N PHE A 131 5.41 -15.40 -1.78
CA PHE A 131 4.64 -16.65 -1.81
C PHE A 131 5.36 -17.85 -1.19
N ALA A 132 6.69 -17.90 -1.25
CA ALA A 132 7.44 -19.10 -0.90
C ALA A 132 8.75 -18.88 -0.12
N THR A 133 9.11 -17.63 0.23
CA THR A 133 10.29 -17.28 1.05
C THR A 133 11.51 -18.15 0.70
N PRO A 134 11.98 -18.08 -0.57
CA PRO A 134 12.75 -19.14 -1.21
C PRO A 134 14.12 -19.32 -0.56
N ASP A 135 14.67 -18.25 0.01
CA ASP A 135 15.85 -18.25 0.87
C ASP A 135 15.69 -19.19 2.08
N VAL A 136 14.71 -18.93 2.95
CA VAL A 136 14.39 -19.81 4.10
C VAL A 136 14.04 -21.22 3.65
N LEU A 137 13.25 -21.37 2.58
CA LEU A 137 12.83 -22.67 2.04
C LEU A 137 14.03 -23.48 1.54
N LEU A 138 14.98 -22.86 0.83
CA LEU A 138 16.17 -23.52 0.30
C LEU A 138 17.21 -23.76 1.38
N ASP A 139 17.44 -22.83 2.31
CA ASP A 139 18.27 -23.06 3.49
C ASP A 139 17.76 -24.27 4.28
N ASN A 140 16.45 -24.34 4.50
CA ASN A 140 15.79 -25.47 5.14
C ASN A 140 16.02 -26.78 4.38
N LEU A 141 15.84 -26.79 3.05
CA LEU A 141 16.07 -27.98 2.24
C LEU A 141 17.55 -28.37 2.15
N ILE A 142 18.48 -27.42 2.12
CA ILE A 142 19.93 -27.67 2.05
C ILE A 142 20.44 -28.22 3.40
N ALA A 143 20.00 -27.65 4.52
CA ALA A 143 20.36 -28.12 5.86
C ALA A 143 19.81 -29.54 6.16
N ASP A 144 18.63 -29.87 5.66
CA ASP A 144 18.08 -31.23 5.72
C ASP A 144 18.77 -32.22 4.76
N GLY A 145 19.70 -31.77 3.90
CA GLY A 145 20.26 -32.57 2.81
C GLY A 145 19.22 -32.94 1.73
N LYS A 146 18.07 -32.26 1.68
CA LYS A 146 16.94 -32.49 0.78
C LYS A 146 17.03 -31.73 -0.54
N ALA A 147 17.78 -30.64 -0.62
CA ALA A 147 18.19 -29.99 -1.87
C ALA A 147 19.72 -29.92 -1.96
N VAL A 148 20.26 -29.65 -3.16
CA VAL A 148 21.69 -29.34 -3.32
C VAL A 148 21.90 -27.82 -3.19
N PRO A 149 23.08 -27.35 -2.71
CA PRO A 149 23.44 -25.94 -2.79
C PRO A 149 23.39 -25.44 -4.24
N MET A 150 22.48 -24.49 -4.52
CA MET A 150 22.24 -23.93 -5.84
C MET A 150 22.01 -22.42 -5.74
N ILE A 151 22.33 -21.69 -6.82
CA ILE A 151 21.93 -20.29 -6.97
C ILE A 151 20.51 -20.25 -7.54
N VAL A 152 19.67 -19.35 -7.03
CA VAL A 152 18.32 -19.13 -7.58
C VAL A 152 18.15 -17.69 -8.00
N VAL A 153 17.82 -17.50 -9.27
CA VAL A 153 17.68 -16.19 -9.92
C VAL A 153 16.20 -15.96 -10.21
N MET A 154 15.65 -14.88 -9.67
CA MET A 154 14.26 -14.47 -9.83
C MET A 154 14.23 -13.15 -10.63
N PRO A 155 14.30 -13.21 -11.97
CA PRO A 155 14.28 -12.03 -12.82
C PRO A 155 12.86 -11.52 -13.06
N ASN A 156 12.73 -10.23 -13.36
CA ASN A 156 11.48 -9.69 -13.85
C ASN A 156 11.19 -10.20 -15.28
N GLY A 157 10.18 -11.07 -15.41
CA GLY A 157 9.80 -11.77 -16.64
C GLY A 157 9.07 -10.92 -17.68
N ARG A 158 8.85 -9.61 -17.43
CA ARG A 158 8.10 -8.69 -18.30
C ARG A 158 9.05 -7.74 -19.06
N ALA A 159 9.74 -8.24 -20.09
CA ALA A 159 10.78 -7.48 -20.79
C ALA A 159 10.24 -6.30 -21.64
N GLN A 160 10.07 -5.14 -21.00
CA GLN A 160 9.73 -3.86 -21.63
C GLN A 160 10.31 -2.69 -20.81
N LYS A 161 10.38 -1.48 -21.39
CA LYS A 161 11.04 -0.32 -20.74
C LYS A 161 10.39 0.14 -19.44
N ASN A 162 9.15 -0.23 -19.23
CA ASN A 162 8.41 -0.05 -17.99
C ASN A 162 7.93 -1.43 -17.55
N ASP A 163 8.83 -2.23 -16.99
CA ASP A 163 8.60 -3.62 -16.57
C ASP A 163 7.92 -3.74 -15.19
N ARG A 164 7.61 -2.59 -14.57
CA ARG A 164 6.56 -2.52 -13.55
C ARG A 164 5.26 -3.08 -14.13
N ALA A 165 4.52 -3.76 -13.26
CA ALA A 165 3.19 -4.20 -13.57
C ALA A 165 2.21 -3.08 -13.17
N GLU A 166 1.72 -2.34 -14.16
CA GLU A 166 0.78 -1.22 -13.97
C GLU A 166 -0.21 -1.16 -15.13
N GLY A 167 -1.43 -0.71 -14.86
CA GLY A 167 -2.55 -0.78 -15.81
C GLY A 167 -2.92 -2.22 -16.20
N ASN A 168 -3.42 -2.39 -17.41
CA ASN A 168 -3.84 -3.69 -17.96
C ASN A 168 -2.63 -4.62 -18.21
N VAL A 169 -2.28 -5.45 -17.23
CA VAL A 169 -1.17 -6.42 -17.33
C VAL A 169 -1.30 -7.43 -18.48
N PHE A 170 -2.50 -7.63 -19.05
CA PHE A 170 -2.68 -8.48 -20.23
C PHE A 170 -2.19 -7.81 -21.52
N GLU A 171 -2.16 -6.48 -21.60
CA GLU A 171 -1.51 -5.76 -22.71
C GLU A 171 0.02 -5.88 -22.66
N SER A 172 0.59 -6.17 -21.48
CA SER A 172 2.02 -6.50 -21.32
C SER A 172 2.36 -7.96 -21.70
N ALA A 173 1.39 -8.78 -22.14
CA ALA A 173 1.67 -10.16 -22.58
C ALA A 173 2.77 -10.30 -23.66
N PRO A 174 2.93 -9.38 -24.64
CA PRO A 174 4.06 -9.40 -25.56
C PRO A 174 5.43 -9.20 -24.89
N ALA A 175 5.50 -8.46 -23.78
CA ALA A 175 6.74 -8.27 -23.01
C ALA A 175 7.16 -9.56 -22.29
N PHE A 176 6.19 -10.35 -21.83
CA PHE A 176 6.45 -11.71 -21.33
C PHE A 176 6.95 -12.66 -22.43
N ALA A 177 6.61 -12.45 -23.70
CA ALA A 177 7.21 -13.19 -24.82
C ALA A 177 8.63 -12.66 -25.15
N ALA A 178 8.83 -11.34 -25.16
CA ALA A 178 10.13 -10.71 -25.40
C ALA A 178 11.20 -11.12 -24.38
N PHE A 179 10.79 -11.48 -23.16
CA PHE A 179 11.69 -11.96 -22.12
C PHE A 179 12.45 -13.26 -22.47
N GLU A 180 12.04 -14.03 -23.49
CA GLU A 180 12.84 -15.12 -24.03
C GLU A 180 14.25 -14.64 -24.44
N GLN A 181 14.34 -13.46 -25.05
CA GLN A 181 15.61 -12.88 -25.50
C GLN A 181 16.36 -12.17 -24.37
N ASP A 182 15.66 -11.53 -23.44
CA ASP A 182 16.27 -10.89 -22.27
C ASP A 182 16.91 -11.94 -21.34
N LEU A 183 16.22 -13.07 -21.10
CA LEU A 183 16.73 -14.21 -20.35
C LEU A 183 18.02 -14.78 -20.96
N LEU A 184 18.03 -15.03 -22.28
CA LEU A 184 19.13 -15.69 -22.98
C LEU A 184 20.32 -14.76 -23.25
N ASN A 185 20.09 -13.49 -23.62
CA ASN A 185 21.13 -12.58 -24.10
C ASN A 185 21.64 -11.60 -23.02
N ASP A 186 20.85 -11.32 -21.98
CA ASP A 186 21.20 -10.37 -20.92
C ASP A 186 21.29 -11.05 -19.54
N VAL A 187 20.23 -11.68 -19.04
CA VAL A 187 20.18 -12.24 -17.66
C VAL A 187 21.17 -13.38 -17.46
N ILE A 188 21.18 -14.41 -18.31
CA ILE A 188 22.09 -15.56 -18.19
C ILE A 188 23.55 -15.10 -18.25
N PRO A 189 24.00 -14.32 -19.26
CA PRO A 189 25.36 -13.79 -19.31
C PRO A 189 25.74 -12.90 -18.11
N VAL A 190 24.83 -12.09 -17.58
CA VAL A 190 25.11 -11.28 -16.38
C VAL A 190 25.33 -12.17 -15.16
N ILE A 191 24.50 -13.19 -14.95
CA ILE A 191 24.67 -14.15 -13.86
C ILE A 191 25.99 -14.92 -13.99
N GLU A 192 26.32 -15.39 -15.20
CA GLU A 192 27.59 -16.07 -15.50
C GLU A 192 28.83 -15.18 -15.30
N SER A 193 28.68 -13.86 -15.46
CA SER A 193 29.78 -12.90 -15.22
C SER A 193 29.98 -12.52 -13.76
N ARG A 194 28.91 -12.54 -12.94
CA ARG A 194 28.93 -12.05 -11.54
C ARG A 194 29.06 -13.17 -10.51
N TYR A 195 28.52 -14.35 -10.79
CA TYR A 195 28.42 -15.47 -9.85
C TYR A 195 29.20 -16.71 -10.29
N SER A 196 29.63 -17.54 -9.34
CA SER A 196 30.40 -18.74 -9.65
C SER A 196 29.50 -19.91 -10.02
N VAL A 197 29.00 -19.87 -11.25
CA VAL A 197 28.01 -20.83 -11.77
C VAL A 197 28.62 -21.90 -12.68
N ARG A 198 27.96 -23.05 -12.76
CA ARG A 198 28.11 -24.04 -13.84
C ARG A 198 27.20 -23.61 -14.98
N ASN A 199 27.75 -23.40 -16.17
CA ASN A 199 27.03 -22.81 -17.31
C ASN A 199 26.64 -23.81 -18.42
N ASP A 200 26.82 -25.10 -18.17
CA ASP A 200 26.25 -26.14 -19.01
C ASP A 200 24.77 -26.40 -18.66
N ARG A 201 24.04 -27.01 -19.61
CA ARG A 201 22.60 -27.29 -19.49
C ARG A 201 22.24 -28.23 -18.34
N GLU A 202 23.13 -29.16 -17.96
CA GLU A 202 22.85 -30.17 -16.92
C GLU A 202 22.76 -29.52 -15.54
N HIS A 203 23.26 -28.29 -15.42
CA HIS A 203 23.24 -27.47 -14.21
C HIS A 203 22.39 -26.21 -14.34
N ARG A 204 21.58 -26.07 -15.40
CA ARG A 204 20.66 -24.94 -15.62
C ARG A 204 19.19 -25.41 -15.62
N ALA A 205 18.41 -24.88 -14.68
CA ALA A 205 16.98 -25.14 -14.53
C ALA A 205 16.15 -23.88 -14.81
N LEU A 206 14.92 -24.07 -15.27
CA LEU A 206 13.94 -22.99 -15.49
C LEU A 206 12.56 -23.42 -14.97
N ALA A 207 11.99 -22.69 -14.03
CA ALA A 207 10.64 -22.94 -13.53
C ALA A 207 9.88 -21.66 -13.23
N GLY A 208 8.56 -21.73 -13.08
CA GLY A 208 7.77 -20.55 -12.74
C GLY A 208 6.29 -20.83 -12.47
N LEU A 209 5.60 -19.83 -11.95
CA LEU A 209 4.17 -19.88 -11.63
C LEU A 209 3.33 -19.12 -12.66
N SER A 210 2.11 -19.60 -12.95
CA SER A 210 1.14 -18.92 -13.82
C SER A 210 1.73 -18.51 -15.19
N MET A 211 1.86 -17.21 -15.48
CA MET A 211 2.56 -16.67 -16.66
C MET A 211 4.01 -17.15 -16.75
N GLY A 212 4.77 -17.09 -15.65
CA GLY A 212 6.12 -17.61 -15.53
C GLY A 212 6.20 -19.12 -15.71
N GLY A 213 5.15 -19.86 -15.35
CA GLY A 213 5.00 -21.29 -15.66
C GLY A 213 4.82 -21.53 -17.16
N GLY A 214 3.97 -20.72 -17.80
CA GLY A 214 3.82 -20.72 -19.26
C GLY A 214 5.11 -20.32 -20.00
N GLN A 215 5.83 -19.31 -19.53
CA GLN A 215 7.17 -18.94 -20.02
C GLN A 215 8.17 -20.09 -19.85
N SER A 216 8.21 -20.71 -18.68
CA SER A 216 9.17 -21.79 -18.37
C SER A 216 8.97 -23.00 -19.27
N LEU A 217 7.72 -23.35 -19.60
CA LEU A 217 7.43 -24.36 -20.62
C LEU A 217 7.76 -23.85 -22.04
N ASN A 218 7.31 -22.63 -22.38
CA ASN A 218 7.50 -22.04 -23.71
C ASN A 218 8.96 -21.84 -24.14
N PHE A 219 9.87 -21.64 -23.17
CA PHE A 219 11.30 -21.38 -23.37
C PHE A 219 12.15 -22.61 -22.99
N GLY A 220 11.85 -23.29 -21.89
CA GLY A 220 12.61 -24.45 -21.44
C GLY A 220 12.50 -25.65 -22.38
N LEU A 221 11.35 -25.80 -23.06
CA LEU A 221 11.13 -26.89 -24.02
C LEU A 221 11.54 -26.52 -25.47
N SER A 222 11.69 -25.24 -25.81
CA SER A 222 12.32 -24.81 -27.06
C SER A 222 13.85 -24.88 -26.98
N HIS A 223 14.44 -24.38 -25.89
CA HIS A 223 15.89 -24.29 -25.66
C HIS A 223 16.41 -25.45 -24.81
N LEU A 224 16.06 -26.69 -25.21
CA LEU A 224 16.54 -27.92 -24.54
C LEU A 224 18.07 -28.07 -24.57
N ASP A 225 18.78 -27.37 -25.44
CA ASP A 225 20.24 -27.26 -25.45
C ASP A 225 20.79 -26.35 -24.34
N THR A 226 19.97 -25.44 -23.82
CA THR A 226 20.29 -24.48 -22.75
C THR A 226 19.81 -24.93 -21.37
N PHE A 227 18.67 -25.62 -21.29
CA PHE A 227 18.05 -26.09 -20.03
C PHE A 227 17.86 -27.61 -20.03
N ALA A 228 18.09 -28.26 -18.87
CA ALA A 228 17.82 -29.69 -18.68
C ALA A 228 16.69 -29.99 -17.66
N TRP A 229 16.27 -28.99 -16.88
CA TRP A 229 15.27 -29.14 -15.82
C TRP A 229 14.21 -28.05 -15.99
N VAL A 230 12.95 -28.44 -16.19
CA VAL A 230 11.86 -27.50 -16.51
C VAL A 230 10.68 -27.70 -15.57
N GLY A 231 10.10 -26.61 -15.04
CA GLY A 231 8.95 -26.65 -14.14
C GLY A 231 7.84 -25.67 -14.53
N GLY A 232 6.60 -26.15 -14.66
CA GLY A 232 5.41 -25.33 -14.88
C GLY A 232 4.38 -25.51 -13.77
N PHE A 233 4.19 -24.50 -12.92
CA PHE A 233 3.18 -24.50 -11.86
C PHE A 233 1.98 -23.64 -12.30
N SER A 234 0.79 -24.23 -12.43
CA SER A 234 -0.44 -23.54 -12.89
C SER A 234 -0.31 -22.78 -14.22
N SER A 235 0.42 -23.33 -15.19
CA SER A 235 0.84 -22.63 -16.41
C SER A 235 -0.31 -21.93 -17.18
N ALA A 236 -0.10 -20.66 -17.53
CA ALA A 236 -1.14 -19.79 -18.09
C ALA A 236 -1.47 -20.06 -19.58
N PRO A 237 -2.60 -19.55 -20.12
CA PRO A 237 -3.08 -19.87 -21.48
C PRO A 237 -2.22 -19.37 -22.65
N ASN A 238 -1.14 -18.62 -22.40
CA ASN A 238 -0.11 -18.27 -23.38
C ASN A 238 0.91 -19.40 -23.60
N THR A 239 0.82 -20.48 -22.82
CA THR A 239 1.53 -21.74 -23.07
C THR A 239 1.17 -22.25 -24.47
N LYS A 240 2.17 -22.48 -25.34
CA LYS A 240 2.00 -23.02 -26.70
C LYS A 240 1.29 -24.38 -26.64
N SER A 241 0.67 -24.83 -27.74
CA SER A 241 0.04 -26.16 -27.73
C SER A 241 1.07 -27.28 -27.53
N PRO A 242 0.71 -28.45 -26.97
CA PRO A 242 1.71 -29.48 -26.66
C PRO A 242 2.61 -29.93 -27.83
N PRO A 243 2.12 -30.06 -29.08
CA PRO A 243 2.97 -30.32 -30.24
C PRO A 243 3.90 -29.17 -30.65
N GLU A 244 3.61 -27.93 -30.24
CA GLU A 244 4.49 -26.76 -30.45
C GLU A 244 5.53 -26.61 -29.34
N LEU A 245 5.21 -27.06 -28.12
CA LEU A 245 6.16 -27.14 -27.00
C LEU A 245 7.16 -28.28 -27.19
N VAL A 246 6.67 -29.45 -27.59
CA VAL A 246 7.48 -30.67 -27.72
C VAL A 246 7.27 -31.27 -29.12
N PRO A 247 7.75 -30.61 -30.19
CA PRO A 247 7.64 -31.10 -31.57
C PRO A 247 8.51 -32.34 -31.84
N ASP A 248 9.50 -32.61 -30.97
CA ASP A 248 10.30 -33.83 -30.96
C ASP A 248 10.29 -34.46 -29.56
N PRO A 249 9.31 -35.35 -29.28
CA PRO A 249 9.24 -36.09 -28.01
C PRO A 249 10.45 -36.99 -27.75
N ALA A 250 11.15 -37.48 -28.79
CA ALA A 250 12.32 -38.34 -28.63
C ALA A 250 13.53 -37.52 -28.14
N LYS A 251 13.76 -36.33 -28.72
CA LYS A 251 14.76 -35.37 -28.21
C LYS A 251 14.44 -34.96 -26.78
N ALA A 252 13.18 -34.64 -26.47
CA ALA A 252 12.77 -34.28 -25.10
C ALA A 252 13.06 -35.42 -24.10
N LYS A 253 12.69 -36.67 -24.45
CA LYS A 253 12.94 -37.89 -23.68
C LYS A 253 14.43 -38.21 -23.49
N GLN A 254 15.31 -37.75 -24.40
CA GLN A 254 16.75 -37.90 -24.28
C GLN A 254 17.42 -36.76 -23.48
N GLN A 255 16.92 -35.53 -23.59
CA GLN A 255 17.62 -34.33 -23.10
C GLN A 255 17.10 -33.82 -21.74
N LEU A 256 15.83 -34.01 -21.41
CA LEU A 256 15.29 -33.59 -20.11
C LEU A 256 15.78 -34.51 -18.98
N LYS A 257 16.25 -33.92 -17.89
CA LYS A 257 16.49 -34.59 -16.60
C LYS A 257 15.26 -34.57 -15.72
N LEU A 258 14.49 -33.48 -15.80
CA LEU A 258 13.25 -33.30 -15.06
C LEU A 258 12.30 -32.41 -15.86
N LEU A 259 11.05 -32.84 -15.98
CA LEU A 259 9.92 -32.01 -16.39
C LEU A 259 8.83 -32.13 -15.32
N TRP A 260 8.59 -31.05 -14.59
CA TRP A 260 7.56 -30.96 -13.57
C TRP A 260 6.38 -30.15 -14.09
N LEU A 261 5.18 -30.72 -13.92
CA LEU A 261 3.92 -30.04 -14.16
C LEU A 261 3.09 -30.10 -12.87
N SER A 262 2.45 -28.99 -12.52
CA SER A 262 1.41 -29.00 -11.48
C SER A 262 0.30 -28.00 -11.78
N CYS A 263 -0.86 -28.23 -11.20
CA CYS A 263 -1.97 -27.28 -11.14
C CYS A 263 -2.95 -27.71 -10.05
N GLY A 264 -3.44 -26.80 -9.20
CA GLY A 264 -4.36 -27.15 -8.11
C GLY A 264 -5.73 -27.63 -8.62
N ASN A 265 -6.40 -28.52 -7.88
CA ASN A 265 -7.69 -29.08 -8.31
C ASN A 265 -8.87 -28.08 -8.31
N LYS A 266 -8.66 -26.86 -7.79
CA LYS A 266 -9.58 -25.71 -7.89
C LYS A 266 -9.10 -24.64 -8.90
N ASP A 267 -8.04 -24.91 -9.65
CA ASP A 267 -7.46 -23.96 -10.60
C ASP A 267 -8.17 -24.02 -11.97
N GLY A 268 -8.81 -22.91 -12.36
CA GLY A 268 -9.49 -22.79 -13.65
C GLY A 268 -8.57 -22.90 -14.89
N LEU A 269 -7.25 -22.91 -14.72
CA LEU A 269 -6.27 -23.09 -15.79
C LEU A 269 -5.80 -24.55 -15.98
N ILE A 270 -6.25 -25.50 -15.13
CA ILE A 270 -5.78 -26.91 -15.13
C ILE A 270 -5.77 -27.58 -16.51
N ARG A 271 -6.71 -27.21 -17.40
CA ARG A 271 -6.77 -27.65 -18.81
C ARG A 271 -5.50 -27.43 -19.62
N ILE A 272 -4.67 -26.44 -19.27
CA ILE A 272 -3.41 -26.14 -19.96
C ILE A 272 -2.37 -27.20 -19.60
N SER A 273 -2.11 -27.38 -18.31
CA SER A 273 -1.17 -28.39 -17.81
C SER A 273 -1.64 -29.82 -18.11
N GLN A 274 -2.94 -30.12 -17.98
CA GLN A 274 -3.56 -31.39 -18.42
C GLN A 274 -3.40 -31.66 -19.92
N GLY A 275 -3.39 -30.61 -20.75
CA GLY A 275 -3.18 -30.75 -22.19
C GLY A 275 -1.77 -31.25 -22.50
N LEU A 276 -0.78 -30.66 -21.83
CA LEU A 276 0.62 -31.07 -21.95
C LEU A 276 0.89 -32.43 -21.29
N GLN A 277 0.38 -32.67 -20.08
CA GLN A 277 0.51 -33.95 -19.36
C GLN A 277 0.04 -35.14 -20.22
N ARG A 278 -1.16 -35.04 -20.83
CA ARG A 278 -1.67 -36.11 -21.70
C ARG A 278 -0.79 -36.31 -22.92
N TYR A 279 -0.39 -35.25 -23.60
CA TYR A 279 0.51 -35.34 -24.75
C TYR A 279 1.86 -35.99 -24.40
N LEU A 280 2.48 -35.62 -23.27
CA LEU A 280 3.71 -36.22 -22.79
C LEU A 280 3.52 -37.70 -22.43
N LYS A 281 2.40 -38.06 -21.81
CA LYS A 281 2.05 -39.45 -21.47
C LYS A 281 1.80 -40.30 -22.73
N GLU A 282 1.08 -39.77 -23.71
CA GLU A 282 0.82 -40.39 -25.03
C GLU A 282 2.11 -40.61 -25.84
N ASN A 283 3.10 -39.71 -25.71
CA ASN A 283 4.40 -39.81 -26.38
C ASN A 283 5.50 -40.38 -25.49
N GLU A 284 5.15 -40.99 -24.35
CA GLU A 284 6.05 -41.60 -23.36
C GLU A 284 7.23 -40.71 -22.87
N VAL A 285 7.07 -39.39 -22.83
CA VAL A 285 8.09 -38.46 -22.35
C VAL A 285 8.09 -38.45 -20.81
N PRO A 286 9.23 -38.71 -20.13
CA PRO A 286 9.31 -38.68 -18.68
C PRO A 286 8.97 -37.29 -18.12
N HIS A 287 7.97 -37.24 -17.26
CA HIS A 287 7.54 -36.04 -16.55
C HIS A 287 6.87 -36.43 -15.22
N LEU A 288 6.71 -35.45 -14.34
CA LEU A 288 5.96 -35.57 -13.09
C LEU A 288 4.72 -34.68 -13.17
N TRP A 289 3.60 -35.17 -12.64
CA TRP A 289 2.32 -34.48 -12.58
C TRP A 289 1.82 -34.46 -11.14
N ASN A 290 1.40 -33.30 -10.64
CA ASN A 290 0.85 -33.14 -9.30
C ASN A 290 -0.38 -32.22 -9.31
N VAL A 291 -1.51 -32.74 -8.85
CA VAL A 291 -2.78 -32.01 -8.70
C VAL A 291 -3.20 -32.08 -7.24
N ASP A 292 -2.69 -31.14 -6.44
CA ASP A 292 -3.04 -30.99 -5.02
C ASP A 292 -4.40 -30.29 -4.83
N SER A 293 -4.82 -30.15 -3.57
CA SER A 293 -6.15 -29.67 -3.20
C SER A 293 -6.34 -28.14 -3.25
N ASN A 294 -5.39 -27.39 -3.82
CA ASN A 294 -5.38 -25.92 -3.85
C ASN A 294 -6.00 -25.36 -5.16
N GLY A 295 -6.01 -24.04 -5.30
CA GLY A 295 -6.44 -23.32 -6.51
C GLY A 295 -5.28 -22.67 -7.26
N HIS A 296 -5.56 -21.54 -7.90
CA HIS A 296 -4.56 -20.70 -8.57
C HIS A 296 -3.87 -19.76 -7.55
N ASP A 297 -3.19 -20.35 -6.56
CA ASP A 297 -2.78 -19.64 -5.34
C ASP A 297 -1.34 -19.94 -4.87
N ALA A 298 -0.87 -19.13 -3.91
CA ALA A 298 0.46 -19.19 -3.34
C ALA A 298 0.76 -20.51 -2.62
N THR A 299 -0.24 -21.19 -2.03
CA THR A 299 -0.04 -22.50 -1.39
C THR A 299 0.32 -23.54 -2.44
N HIS A 300 -0.38 -23.56 -3.58
CA HIS A 300 0.00 -24.40 -4.71
C HIS A 300 1.45 -24.15 -5.15
N TRP A 301 1.81 -22.89 -5.42
CA TRP A 301 3.14 -22.55 -5.96
C TRP A 301 4.29 -22.82 -4.98
N ARG A 302 4.10 -22.51 -3.69
CA ARG A 302 5.05 -22.83 -2.62
C ARG A 302 5.26 -24.33 -2.45
N ASN A 303 4.16 -25.10 -2.35
CA ASN A 303 4.24 -26.54 -2.11
C ASN A 303 4.92 -27.24 -3.31
N ASN A 304 4.60 -26.84 -4.54
CA ASN A 304 5.22 -27.42 -5.73
C ASN A 304 6.67 -26.96 -5.96
N LEU A 305 7.06 -25.72 -5.58
CA LEU A 305 8.47 -25.32 -5.52
C LEU A 305 9.25 -26.18 -4.52
N TYR A 306 8.70 -26.42 -3.33
CA TYR A 306 9.32 -27.27 -2.30
C TYR A 306 9.58 -28.68 -2.81
N HIS A 307 8.64 -29.31 -3.53
CA HIS A 307 8.88 -30.64 -4.12
C HIS A 307 9.86 -30.58 -5.31
N PHE A 308 9.76 -29.58 -6.18
CA PHE A 308 10.62 -29.42 -7.35
C PHE A 308 12.10 -29.20 -6.97
N ALA A 309 12.37 -28.31 -6.02
CA ALA A 309 13.73 -28.00 -5.56
C ALA A 309 14.47 -29.22 -4.96
N GLN A 310 13.74 -30.20 -4.42
CA GLN A 310 14.31 -31.44 -3.90
C GLN A 310 14.73 -32.45 -4.99
N LEU A 311 14.32 -32.22 -6.24
CA LEU A 311 14.63 -33.10 -7.38
C LEU A 311 15.72 -32.51 -8.30
N LEU A 312 15.98 -31.21 -8.21
CA LEU A 312 16.95 -30.52 -9.06
C LEU A 312 18.40 -31.00 -8.85
N PHE A 313 19.13 -31.10 -9.97
CA PHE A 313 20.58 -31.32 -10.04
C PHE A 313 21.08 -32.59 -9.32
N ARG A 314 20.25 -33.62 -9.26
CA ARG A 314 20.54 -34.92 -8.63
C ARG A 314 20.69 -36.04 -9.64
N GLU A 315 21.65 -36.93 -9.41
CA GLU A 315 21.73 -38.20 -10.14
C GLU A 315 20.60 -39.14 -9.67
N SER A 316 19.97 -39.86 -10.60
CA SER A 316 18.60 -40.36 -10.41
C SER A 316 18.49 -41.74 -9.76
N THR A 317 17.58 -41.86 -8.79
CA THR A 317 17.13 -43.14 -8.22
C THR A 317 15.60 -43.22 -8.15
N THR A 318 15.01 -43.91 -9.13
CA THR A 318 13.70 -44.62 -9.14
C THR A 318 12.56 -44.19 -8.19
N ALA A 319 11.40 -43.81 -8.76
CA ALA A 319 10.16 -43.52 -8.01
C ALA A 319 9.17 -44.72 -7.96
N PRO A 320 8.35 -44.85 -6.89
CA PRO A 320 7.29 -45.87 -6.74
C PRO A 320 5.88 -45.38 -7.19
N VAL A 321 4.88 -46.28 -7.22
CA VAL A 321 3.64 -46.13 -8.01
C VAL A 321 2.38 -46.76 -7.35
N ASN A 322 1.20 -46.20 -7.66
CA ASN A 322 -0.20 -46.71 -7.55
C ASN A 322 -1.02 -46.63 -6.23
N ALA A 323 -1.94 -45.65 -6.22
CA ALA A 323 -3.37 -45.72 -5.85
C ALA A 323 -4.12 -44.55 -6.54
N GLY A 324 -5.45 -44.45 -6.69
CA GLY A 324 -6.58 -45.36 -6.45
C GLY A 324 -7.88 -44.77 -7.06
N GLU A 325 -9.04 -45.44 -6.88
CA GLU A 325 -10.41 -45.05 -7.32
C GLU A 325 -11.47 -45.72 -6.39
N PRO A 326 -12.78 -45.36 -6.42
CA PRO A 326 -13.53 -44.35 -7.22
C PRO A 326 -14.11 -43.22 -6.29
N ALA A 327 -15.13 -42.38 -6.58
CA ALA A 327 -16.14 -42.27 -7.65
C ALA A 327 -16.66 -40.79 -7.82
N ALA A 328 -17.72 -40.60 -8.62
CA ALA A 328 -18.47 -39.34 -8.86
C ALA A 328 -19.98 -39.50 -8.42
N PRO A 329 -20.96 -38.56 -8.59
CA PRO A 329 -21.12 -37.60 -9.72
C PRO A 329 -21.63 -36.15 -9.45
N ASP A 330 -21.16 -35.24 -10.32
CA ASP A 330 -21.89 -34.22 -11.12
C ASP A 330 -23.00 -33.31 -10.55
N ALA A 331 -22.80 -31.98 -10.69
CA ALA A 331 -23.53 -31.17 -11.69
C ALA A 331 -22.91 -29.75 -11.90
N LYS A 332 -22.88 -29.28 -13.17
CA LYS A 332 -22.64 -27.90 -13.67
C LYS A 332 -23.74 -27.61 -14.74
N PRO A 333 -23.72 -26.54 -15.60
CA PRO A 333 -22.97 -25.26 -15.66
C PRO A 333 -23.98 -24.05 -15.62
N GLN A 334 -23.90 -22.83 -16.19
CA GLN A 334 -23.10 -22.15 -17.25
C GLN A 334 -22.90 -20.63 -16.96
N PRO A 335 -21.92 -19.96 -17.63
CA PRO A 335 -21.61 -18.52 -17.45
C PRO A 335 -22.17 -17.58 -18.54
N VAL A 336 -22.13 -16.26 -18.29
CA VAL A 336 -22.36 -15.15 -19.24
C VAL A 336 -21.42 -13.94 -18.92
N PRO A 337 -21.22 -12.94 -19.80
CA PRO A 337 -19.94 -12.23 -19.92
C PRO A 337 -19.93 -10.71 -19.65
N ASN A 338 -18.72 -10.12 -19.64
CA ASN A 338 -18.32 -8.71 -19.47
C ASN A 338 -19.40 -7.61 -19.57
N ALA A 339 -19.46 -6.77 -18.52
CA ALA A 339 -20.17 -5.50 -18.48
C ALA A 339 -19.21 -4.30 -18.31
N GLN A 340 -19.76 -3.09 -18.12
CA GLN A 340 -19.07 -1.81 -18.32
C GLN A 340 -18.70 -1.07 -17.02
N SER A 341 -17.94 0.02 -17.18
CA SER A 341 -17.49 0.94 -16.13
C SER A 341 -18.62 1.50 -15.27
N GLY A 342 -18.51 1.35 -13.94
CA GLY A 342 -19.32 2.08 -12.97
C GLY A 342 -18.79 3.51 -12.74
N ASN A 343 -19.69 4.49 -12.68
CA ASN A 343 -19.35 5.90 -12.46
C ASN A 343 -18.79 6.12 -11.04
N THR A 344 -17.80 7.01 -10.91
CA THR A 344 -17.34 7.48 -9.60
C THR A 344 -18.41 8.34 -8.89
N PRO A 345 -18.61 8.19 -7.56
CA PRO A 345 -19.62 8.93 -6.80
C PRO A 345 -19.47 10.45 -6.88
N GLU A 346 -20.59 11.14 -6.74
CA GLU A 346 -20.61 12.60 -6.87
C GLU A 346 -19.85 13.30 -5.72
N GLY A 347 -19.20 14.43 -6.03
CA GLY A 347 -18.29 15.13 -5.12
C GLY A 347 -16.88 14.52 -5.01
N ILE A 348 -16.64 13.37 -5.66
CA ILE A 348 -15.32 12.76 -5.80
C ILE A 348 -14.76 13.07 -7.19
N THR A 349 -13.58 13.69 -7.28
CA THR A 349 -12.89 13.92 -8.56
C THR A 349 -12.45 12.59 -9.15
N ASP A 350 -12.84 12.29 -10.40
CA ASP A 350 -12.48 11.05 -11.09
C ASP A 350 -11.13 11.12 -11.82
N ASP A 351 -10.12 11.69 -11.15
CA ASP A 351 -8.72 11.75 -11.62
C ASP A 351 -7.80 10.71 -10.92
N PHE A 352 -8.43 9.68 -10.34
CA PHE A 352 -7.82 8.54 -9.67
C PHE A 352 -6.65 7.91 -10.44
N GLN A 353 -5.49 7.82 -9.78
CA GLN A 353 -4.30 7.10 -10.25
C GLN A 353 -4.01 5.92 -9.30
N PRO A 354 -3.52 4.76 -9.80
CA PRO A 354 -3.06 3.67 -8.93
C PRO A 354 -2.08 4.16 -7.85
N ALA A 355 -2.26 3.74 -6.60
CA ALA A 355 -1.36 4.16 -5.52
C ALA A 355 0.03 3.56 -5.71
N SER A 356 1.08 4.29 -5.34
CA SER A 356 2.48 3.82 -5.42
C SER A 356 2.78 2.62 -4.51
N THR A 357 1.87 2.30 -3.60
CA THR A 357 1.91 1.17 -2.67
C THR A 357 1.03 -0.01 -3.08
N ASN A 358 0.47 0.00 -4.29
CA ASN A 358 -0.18 -1.17 -4.88
C ASN A 358 0.81 -2.33 -5.05
N GLN A 359 0.31 -3.57 -5.01
CA GLN A 359 1.12 -4.69 -5.52
C GLN A 359 1.32 -4.51 -7.03
N PRO A 360 2.43 -5.03 -7.57
CA PRO A 360 2.59 -5.20 -9.01
C PRO A 360 1.30 -5.75 -9.67
N GLY A 361 0.82 -5.05 -10.68
CA GLY A 361 -0.27 -5.46 -11.57
C GLY A 361 -1.65 -5.09 -11.09
N ARG A 362 -1.74 -4.26 -10.04
CA ARG A 362 -2.99 -3.86 -9.42
C ARG A 362 -3.28 -2.40 -9.73
N GLU A 363 -4.38 -2.19 -10.44
CA GLU A 363 -4.89 -0.84 -10.72
C GLU A 363 -5.48 -0.17 -9.48
N TYR A 364 -5.70 -0.92 -8.40
CA TYR A 364 -6.33 -0.49 -7.14
C TYR A 364 -5.46 -0.89 -5.92
N PRO A 365 -5.56 -0.20 -4.77
CA PRO A 365 -6.24 1.08 -4.58
C PRO A 365 -5.74 2.19 -5.52
N GLN A 366 -6.59 3.19 -5.74
CA GLN A 366 -6.26 4.41 -6.48
C GLN A 366 -6.37 5.61 -5.55
N VAL A 367 -5.56 6.65 -5.73
CA VAL A 367 -5.69 7.93 -5.03
C VAL A 367 -6.01 9.03 -6.04
N ASN A 368 -6.93 9.93 -5.70
CA ASN A 368 -7.29 11.09 -6.52
C ASN A 368 -6.63 12.39 -6.02
N SER A 369 -6.81 13.50 -6.74
CA SER A 369 -6.24 14.81 -6.34
C SER A 369 -6.80 15.39 -5.03
N GLN A 370 -7.91 14.85 -4.53
CA GLN A 370 -8.52 15.23 -3.24
C GLN A 370 -7.99 14.40 -2.06
N GLY A 371 -6.97 13.54 -2.26
CA GLY A 371 -6.47 12.63 -1.23
C GLY A 371 -7.47 11.53 -0.83
N ARG A 372 -8.51 11.28 -1.64
CA ARG A 372 -9.42 10.14 -1.44
C ARG A 372 -8.82 8.90 -2.07
N ILE A 373 -9.06 7.75 -1.45
CA ILE A 373 -8.67 6.44 -1.96
C ILE A 373 -9.91 5.71 -2.51
N LYS A 374 -9.81 5.11 -3.69
CA LYS A 374 -10.79 4.21 -4.31
C LYS A 374 -10.24 2.80 -4.29
N PHE A 375 -10.92 1.88 -3.63
CA PHE A 375 -10.60 0.46 -3.57
C PHE A 375 -11.38 -0.32 -4.62
N ARG A 376 -10.86 -1.48 -5.04
CA ARG A 376 -11.63 -2.49 -5.79
C ARG A 376 -11.20 -3.89 -5.40
N ILE A 377 -12.14 -4.73 -4.95
CA ILE A 377 -11.86 -6.11 -4.52
C ILE A 377 -12.86 -7.09 -5.13
N VAL A 378 -12.36 -8.10 -5.84
CA VAL A 378 -13.18 -9.17 -6.42
C VAL A 378 -13.60 -10.13 -5.31
N ALA A 379 -14.88 -10.10 -4.95
CA ALA A 379 -15.46 -10.94 -3.91
C ALA A 379 -16.93 -11.28 -4.27
N PRO A 380 -17.15 -12.10 -5.32
CA PRO A 380 -18.49 -12.34 -5.89
C PRO A 380 -19.46 -13.00 -4.90
N GLU A 381 -18.96 -13.78 -3.95
CA GLU A 381 -19.75 -14.48 -2.92
C GLU A 381 -19.85 -13.72 -1.58
N ALA A 382 -19.04 -12.67 -1.37
CA ALA A 382 -19.18 -11.81 -0.20
C ALA A 382 -20.50 -11.03 -0.24
N LYS A 383 -20.95 -10.58 0.93
CA LYS A 383 -22.25 -9.93 1.19
C LYS A 383 -22.09 -8.51 1.73
N SER A 384 -20.91 -8.19 2.24
CA SER A 384 -20.52 -6.83 2.62
C SER A 384 -19.01 -6.67 2.45
N VAL A 385 -18.60 -5.52 1.95
CA VAL A 385 -17.19 -5.11 1.89
C VAL A 385 -17.07 -3.68 2.43
N GLY A 386 -16.02 -3.44 3.19
CA GLY A 386 -15.65 -2.13 3.71
C GLY A 386 -14.14 -1.99 3.90
N VAL A 387 -13.73 -0.91 4.55
CA VAL A 387 -12.32 -0.64 4.89
C VAL A 387 -12.21 -0.17 6.35
N THR A 388 -11.05 -0.32 6.97
CA THR A 388 -10.81 0.17 8.35
C THR A 388 -10.71 1.69 8.49
N PHE A 389 -10.68 2.44 7.38
CA PHE A 389 -10.81 3.89 7.43
C PHE A 389 -12.21 4.29 7.89
N ARG A 390 -12.29 5.27 8.78
CA ARG A 390 -13.55 5.91 9.12
C ARG A 390 -14.07 6.70 7.93
N ASP A 391 -15.39 6.80 7.84
CA ASP A 391 -16.08 7.70 6.90
C ASP A 391 -15.72 7.39 5.43
N SER A 392 -15.56 6.10 5.12
CA SER A 392 -15.61 5.59 3.75
C SER A 392 -17.06 5.49 3.26
N THR A 393 -17.26 5.52 1.95
CA THR A 393 -18.52 5.08 1.35
C THR A 393 -18.76 3.60 1.66
N GLU A 394 -20.01 3.17 1.50
CA GLU A 394 -20.32 1.79 1.18
C GLU A 394 -19.51 1.33 -0.05
N PHE A 395 -19.10 0.07 -0.09
CA PHE A 395 -18.53 -0.51 -1.30
C PHE A 395 -19.68 -1.05 -2.15
N VAL A 396 -19.73 -0.69 -3.44
CA VAL A 396 -20.77 -1.12 -4.37
C VAL A 396 -20.25 -2.29 -5.21
N LYS A 397 -21.02 -3.38 -5.26
CA LYS A 397 -20.70 -4.60 -6.01
C LYS A 397 -21.09 -4.45 -7.49
N GLY A 398 -20.10 -4.44 -8.37
CA GLY A 398 -20.29 -4.42 -9.82
C GLY A 398 -20.71 -5.78 -10.40
N GLU A 399 -21.20 -5.76 -11.65
CA GLU A 399 -21.65 -6.96 -12.39
C GLU A 399 -20.51 -7.97 -12.67
N ASP A 400 -19.26 -7.56 -12.52
CA ASP A 400 -18.06 -8.42 -12.58
C ASP A 400 -17.73 -9.12 -11.26
N GLY A 401 -18.53 -8.90 -10.21
CA GLY A 401 -18.30 -9.42 -8.86
C GLY A 401 -17.28 -8.63 -8.04
N ALA A 402 -16.85 -7.45 -8.51
CA ALA A 402 -15.91 -6.60 -7.80
C ALA A 402 -16.62 -5.48 -7.01
N TRP A 403 -16.24 -5.34 -5.75
CA TRP A 403 -16.72 -4.31 -4.83
C TRP A 403 -15.84 -3.07 -4.93
N ILE A 404 -16.41 -1.90 -5.21
CA ILE A 404 -15.70 -0.61 -5.32
C ILE A 404 -16.20 0.36 -4.24
N GLY A 405 -15.29 0.88 -3.43
CA GLY A 405 -15.61 1.85 -2.36
C GLY A 405 -14.53 2.91 -2.19
N TYR A 406 -14.87 4.02 -1.54
CA TYR A 406 -14.08 5.26 -1.55
C TYR A 406 -13.90 5.81 -0.12
N THR A 407 -12.77 6.44 0.20
CA THR A 407 -12.59 7.13 1.50
C THR A 407 -13.10 8.58 1.46
N ARG A 408 -13.29 9.19 2.65
CA ARG A 408 -13.08 10.63 2.85
C ARG A 408 -11.68 11.06 2.34
N PRO A 409 -11.43 12.36 2.08
CA PRO A 409 -10.07 12.87 1.96
C PRO A 409 -9.25 12.43 3.17
N LEU A 410 -8.09 11.81 2.93
CA LEU A 410 -7.11 11.53 3.97
C LEU A 410 -5.97 12.54 3.92
N ASP A 411 -5.32 12.67 5.07
CA ASP A 411 -4.12 13.45 5.33
C ASP A 411 -2.97 12.94 4.44
N GLU A 412 -1.94 13.76 4.20
CA GLU A 412 -0.86 13.40 3.26
C GLU A 412 -0.01 12.20 3.73
N GLY A 413 0.43 11.36 2.80
CA GLY A 413 1.42 10.31 3.03
C GLY A 413 0.84 8.93 3.33
N PHE A 414 1.49 8.18 4.24
CA PHE A 414 1.28 6.75 4.40
C PHE A 414 0.29 6.37 5.51
N HIS A 415 -0.70 5.57 5.15
CA HIS A 415 -1.78 5.10 6.02
C HIS A 415 -1.86 3.58 6.05
N TYR A 416 -1.92 2.98 7.25
CA TYR A 416 -2.23 1.55 7.42
C TYR A 416 -3.74 1.28 7.26
N TYR A 417 -4.11 0.16 6.63
CA TYR A 417 -5.50 -0.29 6.53
C TYR A 417 -5.70 -1.81 6.43
N ALA A 418 -6.94 -2.24 6.51
CA ALA A 418 -7.41 -3.55 6.10
C ALA A 418 -8.77 -3.42 5.37
N ILE A 419 -9.05 -4.32 4.44
CA ILE A 419 -10.39 -4.50 3.88
C ILE A 419 -11.19 -5.36 4.85
N ARG A 420 -12.46 -5.03 5.09
CA ARG A 420 -13.38 -5.85 5.89
C ARG A 420 -14.33 -6.59 4.96
N ILE A 421 -14.18 -7.90 4.80
CA ILE A 421 -15.05 -8.74 3.96
C ILE A 421 -15.90 -9.62 4.88
N ASP A 422 -17.23 -9.50 4.81
CA ASP A 422 -18.18 -10.23 5.68
C ASP A 422 -17.83 -10.18 7.18
N GLY A 423 -17.31 -9.03 7.62
CA GLY A 423 -16.87 -8.79 9.00
C GLY A 423 -15.42 -9.19 9.32
N ALA A 424 -14.77 -10.01 8.49
CA ALA A 424 -13.36 -10.37 8.64
C ALA A 424 -12.45 -9.25 8.13
N GLU A 425 -11.59 -8.71 8.98
CA GLU A 425 -10.54 -7.77 8.58
C GLU A 425 -9.35 -8.53 7.98
N VAL A 426 -9.09 -8.28 6.70
CA VAL A 426 -8.03 -8.92 5.90
C VAL A 426 -7.16 -7.86 5.23
N PRO A 427 -5.86 -8.13 5.00
CA PRO A 427 -5.07 -7.30 4.10
C PRO A 427 -5.71 -7.28 2.70
N ASP A 428 -5.67 -6.13 2.05
CA ASP A 428 -6.09 -5.97 0.67
C ASP A 428 -5.16 -6.78 -0.25
N PRO A 429 -5.64 -7.76 -1.03
CA PRO A 429 -4.80 -8.50 -1.97
C PRO A 429 -4.32 -7.65 -3.16
N ASN A 430 -4.70 -6.36 -3.21
CA ASN A 430 -4.25 -5.43 -4.22
C ASN A 430 -3.12 -4.48 -3.77
N SER A 431 -2.81 -4.33 -2.48
CA SER A 431 -1.72 -3.46 -1.99
C SER A 431 -0.57 -4.23 -1.32
N MET A 432 0.61 -3.58 -1.27
CA MET A 432 1.77 -4.11 -0.56
C MET A 432 1.51 -4.21 0.94
N TYR A 433 2.28 -5.07 1.61
CA TYR A 433 2.14 -5.33 3.04
C TYR A 433 3.29 -4.71 3.84
N PHE A 434 2.90 -4.16 4.99
CA PHE A 434 3.73 -3.43 5.91
C PHE A 434 3.44 -3.95 7.32
N PHE A 435 4.46 -4.09 8.17
CA PHE A 435 4.24 -4.50 9.55
C PHE A 435 3.90 -3.27 10.41
N GLY A 436 2.68 -3.24 10.94
CA GLY A 436 2.12 -2.13 11.70
C GLY A 436 0.79 -2.47 12.35
N ALA A 437 0.40 -1.72 13.38
CA ALA A 437 -0.78 -2.02 14.20
C ALA A 437 -0.83 -3.49 14.67
N ALA A 438 0.34 -4.02 15.06
CA ALA A 438 0.63 -5.37 15.54
C ALA A 438 0.35 -6.52 14.53
N ARG A 439 0.38 -6.24 13.22
CA ARG A 439 0.19 -7.24 12.16
C ARG A 439 0.97 -6.90 10.90
N TRP A 440 1.16 -7.88 10.02
CA TRP A 440 1.32 -7.57 8.60
C TRP A 440 -0.04 -7.16 8.05
N GLY A 441 -0.13 -5.95 7.49
CA GLY A 441 -1.36 -5.36 6.97
C GLY A 441 -1.11 -4.51 5.74
N SER A 442 -2.18 -4.01 5.13
CA SER A 442 -2.07 -3.17 3.94
C SER A 442 -1.66 -1.74 4.29
N GLY A 443 -0.99 -1.09 3.35
CA GLY A 443 -0.61 0.32 3.42
C GLY A 443 -0.94 1.02 2.12
N VAL A 444 -1.34 2.30 2.21
CA VAL A 444 -1.70 3.15 1.07
C VAL A 444 -0.99 4.49 1.20
N GLU A 445 -0.53 5.03 0.08
CA GLU A 445 0.29 6.24 0.01
C GLU A 445 -0.48 7.35 -0.71
N VAL A 446 -0.94 8.34 0.05
CA VAL A 446 -1.57 9.56 -0.43
C VAL A 446 -0.46 10.55 -0.85
N PRO A 447 -0.40 11.00 -2.11
CA PRO A 447 0.70 11.85 -2.58
C PRO A 447 0.87 13.17 -1.80
N ALA A 448 1.93 13.27 -1.00
CA ALA A 448 2.29 14.52 -0.32
C ALA A 448 2.89 15.56 -1.29
N HIS A 449 2.61 16.84 -1.07
CA HIS A 449 3.18 17.95 -1.84
C HIS A 449 4.72 18.02 -1.77
N ASP A 450 5.33 17.57 -0.65
CA ASP A 450 6.78 17.57 -0.43
C ASP A 450 7.47 16.22 -0.70
N ARG A 451 6.76 15.25 -1.30
CA ARG A 451 7.22 13.85 -1.52
C ARG A 451 8.61 13.67 -2.16
N GLU A 452 9.11 14.68 -2.88
CA GLU A 452 10.43 14.70 -3.52
C GLU A 452 11.62 14.45 -2.56
N PHE A 453 11.44 14.55 -1.24
CA PHE A 453 12.50 14.22 -0.27
C PHE A 453 12.61 12.70 0.01
N TYR A 454 11.55 11.92 -0.19
CA TYR A 454 11.54 10.45 0.00
C TYR A 454 11.29 9.66 -1.30
N ALA A 455 11.11 10.35 -2.43
CA ALA A 455 10.99 9.72 -3.74
C ALA A 455 12.28 8.97 -4.15
N VAL A 456 12.14 7.93 -4.98
CA VAL A 456 13.26 7.34 -5.72
C VAL A 456 13.66 8.32 -6.82
N ARG A 457 14.95 8.68 -6.89
CA ARG A 457 15.49 9.68 -7.83
C ARG A 457 16.75 9.12 -8.50
N ASN A 458 17.16 9.70 -9.62
CA ASN A 458 18.43 9.32 -10.26
C ASN A 458 19.61 9.92 -9.49
N VAL A 459 19.98 9.27 -8.38
CA VAL A 459 21.07 9.64 -7.46
C VAL A 459 21.85 8.38 -7.07
N PRO A 460 23.09 8.49 -6.58
CA PRO A 460 23.77 7.36 -5.93
C PRO A 460 22.92 6.85 -4.75
N HIS A 461 22.66 5.55 -4.72
CA HIS A 461 21.84 4.90 -3.70
C HIS A 461 22.68 4.12 -2.67
N GLY A 462 22.25 4.18 -1.41
CA GLY A 462 22.75 3.32 -0.35
C GLY A 462 22.15 1.91 -0.43
N GLN A 463 22.59 1.04 0.48
CA GLN A 463 22.06 -0.32 0.60
C GLN A 463 21.34 -0.46 1.93
N ILE A 464 20.13 -1.03 1.92
CA ILE A 464 19.50 -1.60 3.11
C ILE A 464 19.95 -3.05 3.23
N ARG A 465 20.70 -3.38 4.27
CA ARG A 465 21.21 -4.74 4.54
C ARG A 465 20.45 -5.36 5.69
N GLU A 466 19.83 -6.51 5.47
CA GLU A 466 19.39 -7.34 6.58
C GLU A 466 20.61 -8.00 7.25
N ILE A 467 20.60 -8.05 8.59
CA ILE A 467 21.52 -8.85 9.39
C ILE A 467 20.76 -9.67 10.43
N LEU A 468 21.34 -10.81 10.80
CA LEU A 468 20.95 -11.59 11.98
C LEU A 468 22.10 -11.53 12.99
N PHE A 469 21.79 -11.22 14.25
CA PHE A 469 22.72 -11.27 15.36
C PHE A 469 22.15 -12.14 16.49
N TYR A 470 23.01 -12.90 17.17
CA TYR A 470 22.58 -13.66 18.34
C TYR A 470 22.55 -12.74 19.57
N SER A 471 21.44 -12.75 20.29
CA SER A 471 21.26 -12.05 21.56
C SER A 471 21.42 -13.03 22.71
N GLU A 472 22.42 -12.82 23.56
CA GLU A 472 22.66 -13.68 24.74
C GLU A 472 21.61 -13.44 25.83
N SER A 473 21.25 -12.18 26.07
CA SER A 473 20.28 -11.76 27.09
C SER A 473 18.85 -12.23 26.81
N THR A 474 18.45 -12.34 25.54
CA THR A 474 17.15 -12.91 25.15
C THR A 474 17.22 -14.38 24.71
N ASN A 475 18.43 -14.93 24.51
CA ASN A 475 18.68 -16.27 23.97
C ASN A 475 17.94 -16.51 22.64
N THR A 476 18.03 -15.56 21.70
CA THR A 476 17.39 -15.64 20.38
C THR A 476 18.28 -15.05 19.28
N ASN A 477 18.14 -15.55 18.05
CA ASN A 477 18.57 -14.81 16.87
C ASN A 477 17.61 -13.64 16.63
N ARG A 478 18.16 -12.43 16.47
CA ARG A 478 17.42 -11.18 16.27
C ARG A 478 17.79 -10.55 14.93
N ARG A 479 16.82 -9.91 14.28
CA ARG A 479 16.99 -9.23 13.00
C ARG A 479 17.22 -7.73 13.20
N ALA A 480 18.09 -7.15 12.39
CA ALA A 480 18.19 -5.71 12.22
C ALA A 480 18.41 -5.37 10.75
N PHE A 481 18.01 -4.17 10.36
CA PHE A 481 18.30 -3.58 9.06
C PHE A 481 19.33 -2.47 9.21
N VAL A 482 20.34 -2.45 8.35
CA VAL A 482 21.42 -1.47 8.34
C VAL A 482 21.46 -0.76 6.99
N TYR A 483 21.15 0.53 6.98
CA TYR A 483 21.45 1.41 5.86
C TYR A 483 22.95 1.72 5.84
N THR A 484 23.63 1.39 4.74
CA THR A 484 24.97 1.90 4.44
C THR A 484 24.90 2.90 3.29
N PRO A 485 25.52 4.10 3.40
CA PRO A 485 25.38 5.17 2.42
C PRO A 485 26.00 4.84 1.04
N PRO A 486 25.68 5.62 -0.01
CA PRO A 486 26.27 5.43 -1.35
C PRO A 486 27.81 5.45 -1.31
N GLY A 487 28.43 4.62 -2.14
CA GLY A 487 29.89 4.48 -2.20
C GLY A 487 30.52 3.73 -1.01
N TYR A 488 29.73 3.24 -0.04
CA TYR A 488 30.26 2.54 1.13
C TYR A 488 31.23 1.41 0.77
N ASP A 489 30.86 0.48 -0.13
CA ASP A 489 31.74 -0.64 -0.52
C ASP A 489 32.89 -0.25 -1.46
N GLU A 490 32.89 0.97 -1.98
CA GLU A 490 33.96 1.50 -2.85
C GLU A 490 35.10 2.08 -2.02
N ASP A 491 34.76 2.77 -0.92
CA ASP A 491 35.70 3.33 0.04
C ASP A 491 35.88 2.37 1.24
N THR A 492 36.87 1.49 1.13
CA THR A 492 37.16 0.45 2.14
C THR A 492 37.86 0.97 3.39
N ASP A 493 38.41 2.18 3.36
CA ASP A 493 39.16 2.76 4.48
C ASP A 493 38.29 3.72 5.31
N LYS A 494 37.30 4.37 4.67
CA LYS A 494 36.40 5.33 5.31
C LYS A 494 35.49 4.70 6.36
N ARG A 495 35.32 5.43 7.45
CA ARG A 495 34.46 5.12 8.58
C ARG A 495 33.37 6.17 8.73
N TYR A 496 32.24 5.75 9.27
CA TYR A 496 30.98 6.49 9.24
C TYR A 496 30.34 6.56 10.64
N PRO A 497 29.72 7.69 11.04
CA PRO A 497 28.86 7.75 12.23
C PRO A 497 27.66 6.79 12.12
N VAL A 498 26.96 6.56 13.24
CA VAL A 498 25.81 5.63 13.30
C VAL A 498 24.62 6.24 14.04
N LEU A 499 23.46 6.25 13.38
CA LEU A 499 22.15 6.54 13.98
C LEU A 499 21.41 5.23 14.27
N TYR A 500 21.04 5.00 15.53
CA TYR A 500 20.12 3.93 15.91
C TYR A 500 18.68 4.46 15.90
N LEU A 501 17.78 3.83 15.15
CA LEU A 501 16.49 4.42 14.74
C LEU A 501 15.30 3.49 15.02
N GLN A 502 14.53 3.81 16.06
CA GLN A 502 13.48 2.95 16.62
C GLN A 502 12.05 3.24 16.14
N HIS A 503 11.26 2.17 15.99
CA HIS A 503 9.87 2.18 15.53
C HIS A 503 8.86 2.35 16.68
N GLY A 504 7.55 2.38 16.36
CA GLY A 504 6.47 2.54 17.35
C GLY A 504 6.00 1.25 18.01
N TYR A 505 4.92 1.37 18.80
CA TYR A 505 4.14 0.23 19.26
C TYR A 505 3.33 -0.37 18.10
N GLY A 506 3.26 -1.70 18.03
CA GLY A 506 2.61 -2.43 16.95
C GLY A 506 3.46 -2.53 15.69
N GLU A 507 4.74 -2.15 15.73
CA GLU A 507 5.66 -2.10 14.60
C GLU A 507 6.91 -2.95 14.89
N ASN A 508 7.85 -3.04 13.93
CA ASN A 508 9.07 -3.83 14.05
C ASN A 508 10.24 -3.24 13.21
N GLU A 509 11.34 -3.99 13.09
CA GLU A 509 12.59 -3.58 12.44
C GLU A 509 12.43 -3.14 10.98
N TYR A 510 11.39 -3.58 10.27
CA TYR A 510 11.13 -3.22 8.88
C TYR A 510 10.68 -1.76 8.73
N GLY A 511 9.98 -1.22 9.73
CA GLY A 511 9.14 -0.02 9.61
C GLY A 511 9.84 1.18 8.98
N TRP A 512 11.00 1.56 9.52
CA TRP A 512 11.79 2.70 9.01
C TRP A 512 12.38 2.49 7.62
N SER A 513 12.72 1.25 7.25
CA SER A 513 13.29 0.93 5.94
C SER A 513 12.24 0.89 4.84
N VAL A 514 11.04 0.38 5.14
CA VAL A 514 9.94 0.19 4.19
C VAL A 514 9.03 1.42 4.20
N GLN A 515 8.02 1.52 5.07
CA GLN A 515 7.08 2.65 5.09
C GLN A 515 7.71 3.97 5.57
N GLY A 516 8.81 3.94 6.32
CA GLY A 516 9.57 5.12 6.74
C GLY A 516 10.55 5.67 5.70
N HIS A 517 10.82 4.93 4.61
CA HIS A 517 11.70 5.34 3.51
C HIS A 517 13.09 5.88 3.93
N ALA A 518 13.63 5.47 5.09
CA ALA A 518 14.82 6.08 5.69
C ALA A 518 16.04 6.10 4.75
N GLY A 519 16.24 5.04 3.96
CA GLY A 519 17.31 4.98 2.95
C GLY A 519 17.16 6.02 1.84
N LEU A 520 15.96 6.18 1.27
CA LEU A 520 15.69 7.16 0.20
C LEU A 520 15.79 8.60 0.71
N ILE A 521 15.34 8.84 1.96
CA ILE A 521 15.50 10.14 2.62
C ILE A 521 16.99 10.49 2.76
N MET A 522 17.81 9.53 3.20
CA MET A 522 19.25 9.72 3.28
C MET A 522 19.91 9.92 1.91
N ASP A 523 19.66 9.04 0.94
CA ASP A 523 20.22 9.15 -0.42
C ASP A 523 19.93 10.53 -1.03
N ASN A 524 18.69 11.00 -0.90
CA ASN A 524 18.28 12.33 -1.38
C ASN A 524 18.98 13.47 -0.62
N LEU A 525 19.18 13.36 0.70
CA LEU A 525 19.90 14.37 1.49
C LEU A 525 21.40 14.38 1.21
N LEU A 526 22.01 13.22 0.99
CA LEU A 526 23.44 13.07 0.67
C LEU A 526 23.75 13.58 -0.74
N ALA A 527 22.92 13.23 -1.74
CA ALA A 527 23.02 13.77 -3.09
C ALA A 527 22.80 15.30 -3.14
N GLN A 528 22.03 15.86 -2.20
CA GLN A 528 21.84 17.30 -2.01
C GLN A 528 22.91 17.96 -1.10
N GLN A 529 23.89 17.20 -0.58
CA GLN A 529 24.94 17.68 0.33
C GLN A 529 24.41 18.35 1.61
N LYS A 530 23.22 17.92 2.09
CA LYS A 530 22.54 18.48 3.27
C LYS A 530 22.89 17.78 4.58
N ALA A 531 23.28 16.52 4.51
CA ALA A 531 23.68 15.67 5.64
C ALA A 531 25.08 15.07 5.42
N ARG A 532 25.76 14.70 6.50
CA ARG A 532 26.99 13.89 6.48
C ARG A 532 26.62 12.44 6.15
N PRO A 533 27.43 11.66 5.40
CA PRO A 533 27.23 10.23 5.26
C PRO A 533 27.34 9.52 6.62
N PHE A 534 26.31 8.77 7.01
CA PHE A 534 26.26 7.93 8.22
C PHE A 534 25.45 6.66 7.99
N LEU A 535 25.62 5.65 8.85
CA LEU A 535 24.79 4.43 8.85
C LEU A 535 23.51 4.66 9.65
N ILE A 536 22.41 3.99 9.27
CA ILE A 536 21.20 3.89 10.09
C ILE A 536 20.98 2.43 10.46
N VAL A 537 20.83 2.12 11.75
CA VAL A 537 20.52 0.79 12.27
C VAL A 537 19.09 0.78 12.82
N MET A 538 18.28 -0.18 12.37
CA MET A 538 16.87 -0.33 12.72
C MET A 538 16.65 -1.76 13.24
N THR A 539 16.09 -1.93 14.44
CA THR A 539 15.94 -3.24 15.10
C THR A 539 14.61 -3.33 15.85
N TYR A 540 14.18 -4.54 16.23
CA TYR A 540 12.96 -4.74 16.99
C TYR A 540 13.11 -4.33 18.46
N GLY A 541 12.39 -3.27 18.86
CA GLY A 541 12.41 -2.64 20.19
C GLY A 541 11.83 -3.44 21.35
N MET A 542 11.21 -4.62 21.11
CA MET A 542 10.52 -5.39 22.17
C MET A 542 9.30 -4.64 22.74
N THR A 543 8.57 -3.95 21.85
CA THR A 543 7.42 -3.08 22.18
C THR A 543 6.08 -3.82 22.24
N ASN A 544 5.94 -4.97 21.57
CA ASN A 544 4.63 -5.54 21.24
C ASN A 544 4.13 -6.59 22.24
N GLU A 545 4.99 -7.07 23.16
CA GLU A 545 4.66 -8.10 24.15
C GLU A 545 3.73 -7.57 25.27
N ILE A 546 3.55 -6.25 25.37
CA ILE A 546 2.75 -5.60 26.42
C ILE A 546 1.34 -5.29 25.93
N GLN A 547 0.35 -5.95 26.53
CA GLN A 547 -1.07 -5.73 26.24
C GLN A 547 -1.55 -4.33 26.67
N PHE A 548 -2.57 -3.83 25.97
CA PHE A 548 -3.10 -2.48 26.14
C PHE A 548 -3.55 -2.21 27.60
N GLY A 549 -3.01 -1.14 28.20
CA GLY A 549 -3.15 -0.84 29.63
C GLY A 549 -1.97 -1.27 30.51
N GLY A 550 -1.07 -2.13 30.00
CA GLY A 550 0.12 -2.62 30.70
C GLY A 550 1.26 -1.61 30.90
N LEU A 551 1.14 -0.37 30.40
CA LEU A 551 2.17 0.69 30.39
C LEU A 551 2.84 1.02 31.75
N ARG A 552 2.24 0.65 32.89
CA ARG A 552 2.88 0.78 34.22
C ARG A 552 3.95 -0.29 34.50
N ASN A 553 3.99 -1.34 33.69
CA ASN A 553 4.87 -2.50 33.82
C ASN A 553 5.91 -2.56 32.68
N PHE A 554 6.01 -1.51 31.85
CA PHE A 554 7.07 -1.42 30.84
C PHE A 554 8.43 -1.33 31.53
N ASP A 555 9.37 -2.16 31.09
CA ASP A 555 10.75 -2.19 31.55
C ASP A 555 11.66 -2.02 30.34
N ILE A 556 12.44 -0.93 30.33
CA ILE A 556 13.35 -0.61 29.23
C ILE A 556 14.59 -1.52 29.21
N ARG A 557 14.94 -2.15 30.35
CA ARG A 557 16.23 -2.83 30.53
C ARG A 557 16.50 -3.97 29.55
N PRO A 558 15.54 -4.84 29.18
CA PRO A 558 15.78 -5.90 28.20
C PRO A 558 16.21 -5.34 26.84
N PHE A 559 15.48 -4.37 26.30
CA PHE A 559 15.85 -3.77 25.02
C PHE A 559 17.11 -2.88 25.13
N GLN A 560 17.31 -2.20 26.25
CA GLN A 560 18.56 -1.46 26.50
C GLN A 560 19.79 -2.36 26.43
N THR A 561 19.76 -3.55 27.06
CA THR A 561 20.87 -4.51 26.99
C THR A 561 21.04 -5.07 25.57
N VAL A 562 19.96 -5.45 24.88
CA VAL A 562 20.03 -5.88 23.47
C VAL A 562 20.64 -4.81 22.56
N LEU A 563 20.35 -3.52 22.81
CA LEU A 563 20.88 -2.42 22.02
C LEU A 563 22.34 -2.07 22.38
N VAL A 564 22.63 -1.88 23.66
CA VAL A 564 23.90 -1.31 24.15
C VAL A 564 24.98 -2.37 24.34
N ASP A 565 24.62 -3.53 24.90
CA ASP A 565 25.58 -4.58 25.27
C ASP A 565 25.81 -5.59 24.13
N GLU A 566 24.90 -5.68 23.16
CA GLU A 566 24.92 -6.69 22.09
C GLU A 566 24.95 -6.09 20.67
N LEU A 567 23.93 -5.32 20.27
CA LEU A 567 23.80 -4.82 18.90
C LEU A 567 24.83 -3.75 18.54
N ILE A 568 25.09 -2.78 19.42
CA ILE A 568 26.14 -1.77 19.19
C ILE A 568 27.52 -2.44 18.97
N PRO A 569 27.99 -3.35 19.84
CA PRO A 569 29.21 -4.13 19.60
C PRO A 569 29.17 -4.98 18.31
N HIS A 570 28.02 -5.57 17.95
CA HIS A 570 27.88 -6.31 16.70
C HIS A 570 28.06 -5.40 15.47
N ILE A 571 27.39 -4.23 15.44
CA ILE A 571 27.51 -3.27 14.35
C ILE A 571 28.93 -2.71 14.25
N ASP A 572 29.53 -2.29 15.38
CA ASP A 572 30.87 -1.70 15.42
C ASP A 572 32.00 -2.70 15.07
N SER A 573 31.72 -4.00 15.09
CA SER A 573 32.65 -5.07 14.66
C SER A 573 32.44 -5.57 13.23
N HIS A 574 31.23 -5.45 12.67
CA HIS A 574 30.89 -5.94 11.33
C HIS A 574 30.80 -4.83 10.26
N PHE A 575 30.75 -3.56 10.68
CA PHE A 575 30.67 -2.40 9.79
C PHE A 575 31.81 -1.39 10.06
N ARG A 576 32.17 -0.59 9.04
CA ARG A 576 33.12 0.52 9.16
C ARG A 576 32.53 1.72 9.89
N THR A 577 32.35 1.60 11.19
CA THR A 577 31.83 2.68 12.04
C THR A 577 32.92 3.59 12.61
N LEU A 578 32.53 4.80 13.01
CA LEU A 578 33.19 5.60 14.03
C LEU A 578 32.50 5.27 15.35
N SER A 579 33.14 4.42 16.17
CA SER A 579 32.51 3.76 17.33
C SER A 579 32.54 4.59 18.62
N ASP A 580 32.83 5.89 18.54
CA ASP A 580 32.94 6.81 19.68
C ASP A 580 31.66 7.64 19.91
N GLN A 581 31.47 8.11 21.14
CA GLN A 581 30.24 8.78 21.59
C GLN A 581 29.79 9.97 20.70
N PRO A 582 30.68 10.89 20.25
CA PRO A 582 30.32 11.98 19.33
C PRO A 582 29.74 11.52 17.98
N ASN A 583 30.05 10.29 17.56
CA ASN A 583 29.64 9.71 16.28
C ASN A 583 28.48 8.71 16.39
N ARG A 584 27.84 8.62 17.57
CA ARG A 584 26.66 7.76 17.79
C ARG A 584 25.44 8.56 18.23
N ALA A 585 24.34 8.41 17.48
CA ALA A 585 23.05 9.02 17.73
C ALA A 585 21.97 7.97 18.00
N MET A 586 20.90 8.35 18.70
CA MET A 586 19.68 7.54 18.80
C MET A 586 18.46 8.41 18.56
N ALA A 587 17.51 7.90 17.78
CA ALA A 587 16.20 8.52 17.59
C ALA A 587 15.10 7.46 17.54
N GLY A 588 13.86 7.85 17.81
CA GLY A 588 12.73 6.93 17.68
C GLY A 588 11.37 7.62 17.64
N LEU A 589 10.40 6.91 17.08
CA LEU A 589 9.02 7.36 16.95
C LEU A 589 8.11 6.76 18.04
N SER A 590 7.14 7.52 18.53
CA SER A 590 6.12 7.08 19.49
C SER A 590 6.74 6.35 20.70
N MET A 591 6.42 5.07 20.90
CA MET A 591 7.03 4.22 21.93
C MET A 591 8.56 4.12 21.81
N GLY A 592 9.12 3.98 20.61
CA GLY A 592 10.57 4.02 20.38
C GLY A 592 11.21 5.38 20.67
N GLY A 593 10.43 6.47 20.66
CA GLY A 593 10.87 7.77 21.16
C GLY A 593 10.98 7.79 22.69
N MET A 594 10.03 7.17 23.39
CA MET A 594 10.09 6.97 24.85
C MET A 594 11.26 6.05 25.25
N GLU A 595 11.50 4.97 24.49
CA GLU A 595 12.70 4.13 24.62
C GLU A 595 13.99 4.95 24.45
N THR A 596 14.06 5.75 23.37
CA THR A 596 15.20 6.63 23.08
C THR A 596 15.48 7.57 24.26
N LYS A 597 14.46 8.25 24.80
CA LYS A 597 14.62 9.14 25.97
C LYS A 597 15.25 8.38 27.14
N LEU A 598 14.70 7.22 27.52
CA LEU A 598 15.18 6.45 28.67
C LEU A 598 16.62 5.93 28.44
N ILE A 599 16.89 5.33 27.29
CA ILE A 599 18.20 4.74 26.97
C ILE A 599 19.27 5.82 26.88
N THR A 600 19.03 6.94 26.18
CA THR A 600 20.06 7.97 26.01
C THR A 600 20.39 8.72 27.30
N LEU A 601 19.40 9.01 28.16
CA LEU A 601 19.65 9.65 29.46
C LEU A 601 20.46 8.73 30.39
N ALA A 602 20.21 7.42 30.34
CA ALA A 602 20.98 6.44 31.10
C ALA A 602 22.38 6.16 30.51
N ASN A 603 22.64 6.49 29.24
CA ASN A 603 23.86 6.10 28.51
C ASN A 603 24.50 7.29 27.74
N LEU A 604 24.66 8.43 28.41
CA LEU A 604 25.26 9.65 27.84
C LEU A 604 26.72 9.48 27.39
N ASP A 605 27.43 8.45 27.89
CA ASP A 605 28.78 8.07 27.43
C ASP A 605 28.77 7.16 26.18
N THR A 606 27.58 6.74 25.71
CA THR A 606 27.40 5.95 24.49
C THR A 606 26.83 6.78 23.34
N PHE A 607 25.93 7.73 23.63
CA PHE A 607 25.21 8.55 22.65
C PHE A 607 25.43 10.06 22.86
N SER A 608 25.43 10.81 21.76
CA SER A 608 25.64 12.28 21.74
C SER A 608 24.53 13.08 21.08
N HIS A 609 23.57 12.44 20.40
CA HIS A 609 22.45 13.11 19.73
C HIS A 609 21.16 12.32 19.98
N ILE A 610 20.08 13.01 20.35
CA ILE A 610 18.81 12.42 20.80
C ILE A 610 17.65 12.94 19.93
N GLY A 611 16.88 12.05 19.31
CA GLY A 611 15.70 12.39 18.49
C GLY A 611 14.40 11.75 18.99
N LEU A 612 13.41 12.59 19.33
CA LEU A 612 12.11 12.16 19.88
C LEU A 612 10.98 12.56 18.92
N PHE A 613 10.43 11.62 18.16
CA PHE A 613 9.35 11.90 17.21
C PHE A 613 8.01 11.38 17.76
N SER A 614 7.05 12.26 18.05
CA SER A 614 5.76 11.93 18.66
C SER A 614 5.83 11.10 19.97
N GLY A 615 7.00 11.08 20.63
CA GLY A 615 7.36 10.10 21.66
C GLY A 615 7.63 10.68 23.05
N GLY A 616 7.22 11.93 23.30
CA GLY A 616 7.52 12.68 24.52
C GLY A 616 8.54 13.79 24.31
N SER A 617 9.07 14.33 25.41
CA SER A 617 10.08 15.38 25.43
C SER A 617 11.03 15.19 26.61
N ILE A 618 12.21 15.79 26.55
CA ILE A 618 13.10 15.99 27.70
C ILE A 618 12.87 17.41 28.23
N ARG A 619 12.83 17.57 29.55
CA ARG A 619 12.78 18.84 30.28
C ARG A 619 14.01 18.94 31.20
N PRO A 620 14.34 20.13 31.74
CA PRO A 620 15.44 20.24 32.71
C PRO A 620 15.29 19.29 33.91
N ASP A 621 14.06 19.07 34.40
CA ASP A 621 13.75 18.17 35.52
C ASP A 621 13.97 16.67 35.21
N ASP A 622 14.14 16.28 33.93
CA ASP A 622 14.50 14.91 33.53
C ASP A 622 16.03 14.65 33.56
N ILE A 623 16.85 15.69 33.79
CA ILE A 623 18.30 15.64 33.63
C ILE A 623 18.98 15.77 35.00
N GLU A 624 19.54 14.66 35.51
CA GLU A 624 20.18 14.62 36.83
C GLU A 624 21.37 15.60 36.96
N GLU A 625 22.23 15.66 35.94
CA GLU A 625 23.48 16.45 35.95
C GLU A 625 23.62 17.29 34.67
N MET A 626 23.00 18.47 34.69
CA MET A 626 22.86 19.37 33.53
C MET A 626 24.19 19.75 32.85
N ASP A 627 25.26 19.99 33.61
CA ASP A 627 26.57 20.33 33.03
C ASP A 627 27.25 19.12 32.37
N SER A 628 27.08 17.91 32.92
CA SER A 628 27.51 16.66 32.27
C SER A 628 26.70 16.40 30.99
N PHE A 629 25.39 16.64 31.03
CA PHE A 629 24.52 16.52 29.86
C PHE A 629 24.93 17.47 28.73
N LYS A 630 25.15 18.77 29.00
CA LYS A 630 25.64 19.73 28.00
C LYS A 630 27.04 19.39 27.47
N ALA A 631 27.92 18.83 28.29
CA ALA A 631 29.24 18.42 27.85
C ALA A 631 29.17 17.24 26.86
N LYS A 632 28.32 16.24 27.13
CA LYS A 632 28.23 14.99 26.36
C LYS A 632 27.27 15.10 25.17
N ASN A 633 26.06 15.62 25.39
CA ASN A 633 25.00 15.70 24.38
C ASN A 633 25.14 16.95 23.51
N LYS A 634 25.17 16.76 22.18
CA LYS A 634 25.35 17.79 21.15
C LYS A 634 24.05 18.24 20.49
N LEU A 635 22.99 17.42 20.56
CA LEU A 635 21.67 17.74 20.00
C LEU A 635 20.55 17.05 20.79
N VAL A 636 19.50 17.80 21.12
CA VAL A 636 18.16 17.25 21.39
C VAL A 636 17.23 17.71 20.28
N PHE A 637 16.49 16.81 19.67
CA PHE A 637 15.48 17.11 18.66
C PHE A 637 14.14 16.51 19.08
N VAL A 638 13.08 17.32 19.11
CA VAL A 638 11.72 16.90 19.47
C VAL A 638 10.78 17.28 18.33
N SER A 639 9.87 16.39 17.94
CA SER A 639 8.91 16.68 16.88
C SER A 639 7.58 15.97 17.03
N TYR A 640 6.53 16.52 16.40
CA TYR A 640 5.16 15.98 16.39
C TYR A 640 4.44 16.31 15.07
N GLY A 641 3.36 15.62 14.74
CA GLY A 641 2.37 16.05 13.76
C GLY A 641 1.50 17.20 14.25
N GLY A 642 1.11 18.11 13.36
CA GLY A 642 0.28 19.28 13.65
C GLY A 642 -1.05 18.95 14.33
N HIS A 643 -1.69 17.84 13.93
CA HIS A 643 -2.94 17.37 14.53
C HIS A 643 -2.72 16.74 15.92
N GLU A 644 -1.50 16.29 16.26
CA GLU A 644 -1.16 15.87 17.62
C GLU A 644 -1.03 17.05 18.58
N VAL A 645 -0.54 18.20 18.09
CA VAL A 645 -0.25 19.40 18.90
C VAL A 645 -1.41 20.40 18.99
N SER A 646 -2.36 20.36 18.06
CA SER A 646 -3.61 21.13 18.13
C SER A 646 -4.58 20.65 19.24
N GLY A 647 -5.64 21.40 19.53
CA GLY A 647 -6.80 20.94 20.32
C GLY A 647 -6.88 21.31 21.80
N GLY A 648 -5.84 21.88 22.43
CA GLY A 648 -5.91 22.51 23.76
C GLY A 648 -6.18 21.59 24.97
N ALA A 649 -6.36 20.28 24.77
CA ALA A 649 -6.50 19.31 25.86
C ALA A 649 -5.18 19.13 26.65
N PRO A 650 -5.20 18.96 27.99
CA PRO A 650 -3.99 18.86 28.80
C PRO A 650 -3.22 17.56 28.50
N ARG A 651 -2.04 17.69 27.88
CA ARG A 651 -1.18 16.55 27.50
C ARG A 651 -0.50 15.90 28.70
N ARG A 652 -0.48 14.56 28.71
CA ARG A 652 0.29 13.74 29.66
C ARG A 652 1.78 13.78 29.31
N GLY A 653 2.45 14.84 29.75
CA GLY A 653 3.85 15.17 29.43
C GLY A 653 4.13 16.67 29.44
N GLY A 654 3.08 17.50 29.36
CA GLY A 654 3.19 18.95 29.22
C GLY A 654 3.19 19.39 27.76
N ASP A 655 3.62 20.63 27.52
CA ASP A 655 3.79 21.21 26.19
C ASP A 655 5.22 20.91 25.66
N PRO A 656 5.38 20.23 24.51
CA PRO A 656 6.68 19.91 23.96
C PRO A 656 7.46 21.13 23.46
N GLU A 657 6.80 22.22 23.05
CA GLU A 657 7.48 23.44 22.63
C GLU A 657 8.08 24.17 23.84
N ALA A 658 7.29 24.30 24.92
CA ALA A 658 7.77 24.81 26.20
C ALA A 658 8.96 23.99 26.73
N ALA A 659 8.89 22.66 26.69
CA ALA A 659 9.98 21.77 27.10
C ALA A 659 11.30 22.03 26.34
N VAL A 660 11.24 22.20 25.01
CA VAL A 660 12.43 22.53 24.22
C VAL A 660 12.94 23.94 24.52
N ASN A 661 12.06 24.91 24.75
CA ASN A 661 12.47 26.28 25.09
C ASN A 661 13.03 26.39 26.52
N GLU A 662 12.59 25.55 27.45
CA GLU A 662 13.22 25.34 28.77
C GLU A 662 14.66 24.81 28.61
N LEU A 663 14.87 23.78 27.76
CA LEU A 663 16.21 23.23 27.47
C LEU A 663 17.14 24.26 26.82
N LYS A 664 16.67 25.03 25.82
CA LYS A 664 17.44 26.13 25.23
C LYS A 664 17.87 27.15 26.29
N THR A 665 16.96 27.49 27.21
CA THR A 665 17.23 28.44 28.30
C THR A 665 18.27 27.90 29.29
N ALA A 666 18.36 26.59 29.47
CA ALA A 666 19.40 25.93 30.27
C ALA A 666 20.77 25.82 29.57
N GLY A 667 20.88 26.23 28.29
CA GLY A 667 22.10 26.12 27.48
C GLY A 667 22.27 24.78 26.78
N VAL A 668 21.19 24.03 26.53
CA VAL A 668 21.21 22.81 25.71
C VAL A 668 20.89 23.16 24.25
N ASN A 669 21.67 22.63 23.30
CA ASN A 669 21.32 22.69 21.88
C ASN A 669 20.08 21.82 21.60
N ALA A 670 18.90 22.45 21.57
CA ALA A 670 17.61 21.78 21.45
C ALA A 670 16.75 22.37 20.32
N HIS A 671 16.22 21.49 19.46
CA HIS A 671 15.36 21.81 18.32
C HIS A 671 13.94 21.27 18.52
N TYR A 672 12.95 22.02 18.01
CA TYR A 672 11.55 21.63 17.97
C TYR A 672 11.03 21.74 16.54
N TYR A 673 10.27 20.75 16.08
CA TYR A 673 9.69 20.69 14.73
C TYR A 673 8.25 20.21 14.77
N VAL A 674 7.38 20.80 13.94
CA VAL A 674 6.00 20.35 13.74
C VAL A 674 5.79 20.04 12.27
N SER A 675 5.37 18.82 11.96
CA SER A 675 4.94 18.44 10.61
C SER A 675 3.52 19.00 10.36
N PRO A 676 3.32 19.93 9.42
CA PRO A 676 2.00 20.49 9.14
C PRO A 676 1.04 19.42 8.61
N GLU A 677 -0.26 19.60 8.87
CA GLU A 677 -1.38 18.79 8.37
C GLU A 677 -1.13 17.27 8.36
N THR A 678 -0.68 16.75 9.52
CA THR A 678 -0.46 15.32 9.80
C THR A 678 -0.69 15.03 11.28
N GLY A 679 -1.11 13.81 11.60
CA GLY A 679 -1.31 13.29 12.96
C GLY A 679 -0.17 12.41 13.47
N HIS A 680 -0.51 11.28 14.09
CA HIS A 680 0.45 10.34 14.70
C HIS A 680 0.82 9.25 13.69
N GLU A 681 1.47 9.63 12.60
CA GLU A 681 1.63 8.78 11.40
C GLU A 681 2.97 8.97 10.66
N TRP A 682 3.18 8.10 9.67
CA TRP A 682 4.49 7.95 9.03
C TRP A 682 4.99 9.18 8.27
N LEU A 683 4.12 10.06 7.75
CA LEU A 683 4.62 11.28 7.11
C LEU A 683 5.24 12.26 8.11
N SER A 684 4.68 12.37 9.32
CA SER A 684 5.28 13.17 10.40
C SER A 684 6.67 12.64 10.73
N TRP A 685 6.85 11.32 10.83
CA TRP A 685 8.13 10.69 11.18
C TRP A 685 9.15 10.73 10.02
N ARG A 686 8.72 10.56 8.76
CA ARG A 686 9.54 10.81 7.57
C ARG A 686 10.07 12.25 7.55
N ARG A 687 9.18 13.23 7.77
CA ARG A 687 9.55 14.66 7.84
C ARG A 687 10.50 14.91 9.00
N SER A 688 10.26 14.34 10.19
CA SER A 688 11.17 14.43 11.35
C SER A 688 12.56 13.87 11.05
N LEU A 689 12.68 12.71 10.37
CA LEU A 689 13.98 12.17 9.95
C LEU A 689 14.68 13.12 8.96
N LYS A 690 13.94 13.67 8.01
CA LYS A 690 14.44 14.63 7.00
C LYS A 690 14.92 15.96 7.61
N GLU A 691 14.34 16.42 8.72
CA GLU A 691 14.82 17.62 9.42
C GLU A 691 15.95 17.34 10.44
N ILE A 692 15.99 16.18 11.11
CA ILE A 692 17.07 15.85 12.06
C ILE A 692 18.35 15.36 11.35
N ALA A 693 18.25 14.56 10.29
CA ALA A 693 19.41 13.96 9.63
C ALA A 693 20.45 14.99 9.13
N PRO A 694 20.07 16.18 8.62
CA PRO A 694 21.00 17.27 8.36
C PRO A 694 21.78 17.72 9.60
N LEU A 695 21.18 17.72 10.80
CA LEU A 695 21.77 18.24 12.04
C LEU A 695 22.76 17.26 12.70
N LEU A 696 22.65 15.96 12.41
CA LEU A 696 23.49 14.93 13.02
C LEU A 696 24.96 15.02 12.58
N PHE A 697 25.87 14.80 13.53
CA PHE A 697 27.30 14.61 13.30
C PHE A 697 28.00 15.76 12.55
N ARG A 698 27.48 16.99 12.62
CA ARG A 698 28.08 18.18 12.02
C ARG A 698 29.27 18.69 12.83
N GLU A 699 30.36 19.01 12.12
CA GLU A 699 31.57 19.62 12.71
C GLU A 699 31.63 21.12 12.40
N GLY A 700 31.32 21.95 13.41
CA GLY A 700 31.45 23.41 13.35
C GLY A 700 30.67 24.07 12.20
N ILE A 701 31.40 24.63 11.23
CA ILE A 701 30.82 25.39 10.11
C ILE A 701 30.41 24.56 8.89
N ASP A 702 30.62 23.24 8.88
CA ASP A 702 30.37 22.41 7.70
C ASP A 702 28.93 22.53 7.15
N GLY A 703 28.74 22.44 5.83
CA GLY A 703 27.47 22.57 5.14
C GLY A 703 27.03 24.01 4.82
N ALA A 704 25.71 24.19 4.65
CA ALA A 704 25.09 25.40 4.11
C ALA A 704 24.85 26.52 5.15
N TRP A 705 24.93 27.77 4.68
CA TRP A 705 24.70 29.02 5.41
C TRP A 705 24.15 30.13 4.51
N ASN A 706 23.06 30.79 4.90
CA ASN A 706 22.42 31.88 4.16
C ASN A 706 22.75 33.24 4.78
N ALA A 707 23.08 34.25 3.98
CA ALA A 707 23.35 35.62 4.43
C ALA A 707 22.78 36.67 3.47
N GLN A 708 22.53 37.89 3.96
CA GLN A 708 22.01 39.01 3.18
C GLN A 708 22.83 40.28 3.39
N PHE A 709 23.24 40.91 2.30
CA PHE A 709 24.04 42.14 2.30
C PHE A 709 23.29 43.26 1.54
N GLU A 710 22.90 44.32 2.24
CA GLU A 710 22.25 45.52 1.65
C GLU A 710 23.29 46.43 0.97
N THR A 711 23.72 46.07 -0.23
CA THR A 711 24.84 46.75 -0.90
C THR A 711 24.42 48.00 -1.67
N VAL A 712 25.39 48.78 -2.15
CA VAL A 712 25.15 49.95 -3.03
C VAL A 712 24.49 49.61 -4.39
N ILE A 713 24.39 48.33 -4.74
CA ILE A 713 23.63 47.83 -5.90
C ILE A 713 22.33 47.12 -5.49
N GLY A 714 21.88 47.33 -4.26
CA GLY A 714 20.72 46.68 -3.64
C GLY A 714 21.07 45.42 -2.85
N LEU A 715 20.03 44.81 -2.27
CA LEU A 715 20.10 43.57 -1.51
C LEU A 715 20.73 42.44 -2.35
N GLN A 716 21.75 41.80 -1.79
CA GLN A 716 22.40 40.60 -2.33
C GLN A 716 22.17 39.45 -1.34
N SER A 717 21.50 38.38 -1.76
CA SER A 717 21.38 37.15 -0.96
C SER A 717 22.50 36.18 -1.37
N TYR A 718 23.14 35.55 -0.38
CA TYR A 718 24.17 34.52 -0.59
C TYR A 718 23.79 33.25 0.17
N GLN A 719 23.90 32.10 -0.48
CA GLN A 719 23.99 30.81 0.18
C GLN A 719 25.42 30.31 0.04
N PHE A 720 26.20 30.36 1.12
CA PHE A 720 27.53 29.77 1.22
C PHE A 720 27.40 28.29 1.54
N ASN A 721 28.28 27.47 0.96
CA ASN A 721 28.48 26.08 1.35
C ASN A 721 29.95 25.89 1.69
N PHE A 722 30.21 25.42 2.91
CA PHE A 722 31.53 25.14 3.43
C PHE A 722 31.73 23.63 3.57
N HIS A 723 32.93 23.14 3.26
CA HIS A 723 33.31 21.75 3.55
C HIS A 723 34.52 21.73 4.49
N VAL A 724 34.33 21.14 5.67
CA VAL A 724 35.35 21.00 6.71
C VAL A 724 35.73 19.54 6.91
N GLU A 725 37.03 19.27 6.96
CA GLU A 725 37.61 17.97 7.30
C GLU A 725 38.86 18.20 8.17
N ASP A 726 39.05 17.40 9.22
CA ASP A 726 40.11 17.58 10.24
C ASP A 726 40.23 19.02 10.78
N GLY A 727 39.09 19.70 10.95
CA GLY A 727 39.02 21.10 11.40
C GLY A 727 39.52 22.15 10.39
N ARG A 728 39.78 21.77 9.13
CA ARG A 728 40.22 22.67 8.05
C ARG A 728 39.12 22.88 7.03
N LEU A 729 38.91 24.12 6.61
CA LEU A 729 38.00 24.46 5.51
C LEU A 729 38.66 24.08 4.17
N LEU A 730 38.31 22.92 3.62
CA LEU A 730 38.89 22.40 2.36
C LEU A 730 38.27 23.01 1.11
N LYS A 731 36.96 23.26 1.12
CA LYS A 731 36.24 23.88 0.00
C LYS A 731 35.23 24.90 0.48
N ALA A 732 35.07 25.97 -0.28
CA ALA A 732 34.00 26.95 -0.11
C ALA A 732 33.40 27.30 -1.48
N THR A 733 32.07 27.34 -1.56
CA THR A 733 31.32 27.83 -2.73
C THR A 733 30.18 28.73 -2.27
N ALA A 734 29.63 29.52 -3.19
CA ALA A 734 28.42 30.29 -2.93
C ALA A 734 27.48 30.34 -4.13
N THR A 735 26.18 30.42 -3.86
CA THR A 735 25.18 30.89 -4.82
C THR A 735 24.74 32.28 -4.39
N ALA A 736 24.85 33.26 -5.29
CA ALA A 736 24.50 34.65 -5.04
C ALA A 736 23.33 35.11 -5.92
N GLU A 737 22.37 35.81 -5.34
CA GLU A 737 21.15 36.32 -6.00
C GLU A 737 21.02 37.83 -5.83
N SER A 738 20.68 38.50 -6.95
CA SER A 738 20.67 39.96 -7.11
C SER A 738 19.54 40.37 -8.06
N GLY A 739 18.34 40.59 -7.51
CA GLY A 739 17.14 40.84 -8.31
C GLY A 739 16.77 39.60 -9.15
N ALA A 740 16.94 39.68 -10.47
CA ALA A 740 16.75 38.55 -11.39
C ALA A 740 18.05 37.81 -11.76
N GLU A 741 19.22 38.29 -11.33
CA GLU A 741 20.51 37.66 -11.60
C GLU A 741 20.84 36.61 -10.53
N LYS A 742 21.13 35.37 -10.93
CA LYS A 742 21.58 34.27 -10.05
C LYS A 742 22.93 33.75 -10.54
N ARG A 743 23.92 33.67 -9.65
CA ARG A 743 25.31 33.29 -9.95
C ARG A 743 25.77 32.17 -9.03
N ASN A 744 26.49 31.19 -9.57
CA ASN A 744 27.27 30.23 -8.79
C ASN A 744 28.73 30.69 -8.77
N ILE A 745 29.39 30.56 -7.62
CA ILE A 745 30.70 31.12 -7.31
C ILE A 745 31.54 30.03 -6.64
N GLU A 746 32.73 29.74 -7.16
CA GLU A 746 33.78 29.08 -6.39
C GLU A 746 34.56 30.14 -5.60
N LEU A 747 34.79 29.89 -4.31
CA LEU A 747 35.44 30.85 -3.42
C LEU A 747 36.91 30.48 -3.24
N VAL A 748 37.78 31.47 -3.39
CA VAL A 748 39.24 31.30 -3.32
C VAL A 748 39.78 31.62 -1.92
N ASP A 749 40.99 31.15 -1.65
CA ASP A 749 41.71 31.29 -0.37
C ASP A 749 40.88 30.95 0.90
N PRO A 750 40.13 29.82 0.93
CA PRO A 750 39.42 29.40 2.13
C PRO A 750 40.38 29.12 3.30
N GLN A 751 40.08 29.69 4.47
CA GLN A 751 40.76 29.40 5.72
C GLN A 751 39.76 29.34 6.88
N LEU A 752 40.02 28.42 7.81
CA LEU A 752 39.38 28.32 9.11
C LEU A 752 40.49 28.16 10.17
N ASN A 753 40.50 29.04 11.16
CA ASN A 753 41.49 29.08 12.24
C ASN A 753 40.76 29.30 13.57
N GLY A 754 40.36 28.22 14.23
CA GLY A 754 39.53 28.28 15.44
C GLY A 754 38.16 28.88 15.15
N ASP A 755 37.82 29.99 15.80
CA ASP A 755 36.58 30.73 15.59
C ASP A 755 36.60 31.63 14.34
N ARG A 756 37.73 31.73 13.60
CA ARG A 756 37.89 32.73 12.53
C ARG A 756 37.88 32.10 11.15
N ILE A 757 37.07 32.66 10.24
CA ILE A 757 36.90 32.21 8.85
C ILE A 757 37.29 33.32 7.86
N SER A 758 37.89 32.96 6.73
CA SER A 758 38.07 33.87 5.59
C SER A 758 38.07 33.15 4.25
N PHE A 759 37.65 33.85 3.19
CA PHE A 759 37.62 33.40 1.79
C PHE A 759 37.35 34.61 0.86
N ALA A 760 37.41 34.46 -0.46
CA ALA A 760 37.10 35.55 -1.39
C ALA A 760 36.29 35.12 -2.64
N GLU A 761 35.46 36.02 -3.15
CA GLU A 761 34.84 35.97 -4.48
C GLU A 761 35.72 36.74 -5.48
N LEU A 762 35.97 36.17 -6.66
CA LEU A 762 36.54 36.89 -7.80
C LEU A 762 35.41 37.21 -8.80
N ARG A 763 35.19 38.49 -9.09
CA ARG A 763 34.13 38.95 -10.01
C ARG A 763 34.70 39.80 -11.13
N GLN A 764 34.51 39.38 -12.37
CA GLN A 764 34.77 40.21 -13.54
C GLN A 764 33.63 41.24 -13.70
N ILE A 765 33.97 42.52 -13.82
CA ILE A 765 33.06 43.62 -14.15
C ILE A 765 33.71 44.46 -15.26
N GLN A 766 33.13 44.42 -16.47
CA GLN A 766 33.77 44.93 -17.68
C GLN A 766 35.17 44.29 -17.85
N ASP A 767 36.18 45.05 -18.28
CA ASP A 767 37.55 44.56 -18.49
C ASP A 767 38.39 44.50 -17.19
N ARG A 768 37.76 44.31 -16.02
CA ARG A 768 38.43 44.32 -14.71
C ARG A 768 37.94 43.24 -13.77
N GLU A 769 38.90 42.50 -13.21
CA GLU A 769 38.66 41.63 -12.06
C GLU A 769 38.57 42.45 -10.77
N ILE A 770 37.56 42.16 -9.96
CA ILE A 770 37.36 42.74 -8.64
C ILE A 770 37.29 41.59 -7.64
N ARG A 771 38.25 41.58 -6.71
CA ARG A 771 38.26 40.68 -5.57
C ARG A 771 37.36 41.23 -4.45
N ILE A 772 36.59 40.33 -3.85
CA ILE A 772 35.66 40.62 -2.76
C ILE A 772 36.03 39.68 -1.62
N ASP A 773 36.70 40.22 -0.60
CA ASP A 773 37.18 39.44 0.55
C ASP A 773 36.10 39.34 1.64
N TYR A 774 35.93 38.14 2.17
CA TYR A 774 35.06 37.82 3.28
C TYR A 774 35.92 37.40 4.47
N THR A 775 35.67 38.01 5.63
CA THR A 775 36.34 37.69 6.90
C THR A 775 35.31 37.66 8.01
N GLY A 776 35.33 36.67 8.90
CA GLY A 776 34.29 36.54 9.91
C GLY A 776 34.70 35.76 11.15
N THR A 777 33.76 35.74 12.11
CA THR A 777 33.83 34.95 13.33
C THR A 777 32.64 34.02 13.41
N VAL A 778 32.91 32.78 13.80
CA VAL A 778 31.97 31.68 14.01
C VAL A 778 31.45 31.73 15.44
N SER A 779 30.14 31.58 15.61
CA SER A 779 29.47 31.52 16.92
C SER A 779 28.26 30.59 16.86
N GLU A 780 27.69 30.25 18.01
CA GLU A 780 26.43 29.48 18.11
C GLU A 780 25.26 30.21 17.42
N ALA A 781 25.28 31.56 17.41
CA ALA A 781 24.30 32.39 16.69
C ALA A 781 24.56 32.49 15.16
N GLY A 782 25.59 31.81 14.66
CA GLY A 782 25.98 31.77 13.25
C GLY A 782 27.32 32.44 12.94
N ILE A 783 27.59 32.65 11.65
CA ILE A 783 28.88 33.16 11.17
C ILE A 783 28.74 34.65 10.82
N THR A 784 29.28 35.53 11.65
CA THR A 784 29.28 36.97 11.37
C THR A 784 30.36 37.31 10.33
N LEU A 785 29.94 37.47 9.07
CA LEU A 785 30.80 37.78 7.93
C LEU A 785 30.86 39.28 7.65
N ASN A 786 32.07 39.84 7.59
CA ASN A 786 32.37 41.14 7.00
C ASN A 786 32.87 40.95 5.57
N ARG A 787 32.12 41.48 4.60
CA ARG A 787 32.36 41.44 3.16
C ARG A 787 32.94 42.78 2.70
N ARG A 788 34.16 42.80 2.16
CA ARG A 788 34.86 43.98 1.63
C ARG A 788 34.99 43.90 0.12
N VAL A 789 34.59 44.96 -0.59
CA VAL A 789 34.73 45.08 -2.06
C VAL A 789 35.87 46.07 -2.34
N GLY A 790 37.11 45.59 -2.41
CA GLY A 790 38.30 46.44 -2.57
C GLY A 790 38.30 47.64 -1.61
N ASP A 791 38.42 48.85 -2.15
CA ASP A 791 38.28 50.11 -1.40
C ASP A 791 36.92 50.80 -1.59
N PHE A 792 35.96 50.14 -2.21
CA PHE A 792 34.63 50.69 -2.50
C PHE A 792 33.65 50.61 -1.31
N GLY A 793 33.91 49.70 -0.36
CA GLY A 793 33.12 49.58 0.87
C GLY A 793 33.25 48.22 1.56
N SER A 794 32.78 48.16 2.80
CA SER A 794 32.68 46.94 3.61
C SER A 794 31.33 46.86 4.31
N GLN A 795 30.76 45.65 4.40
CA GLN A 795 29.47 45.42 5.02
C GLN A 795 29.46 44.12 5.81
N GLN A 796 28.85 44.15 7.00
CA GLN A 796 28.70 42.99 7.87
C GLN A 796 27.30 42.39 7.76
N ALA A 797 27.22 41.05 7.77
CA ALA A 797 25.99 40.28 7.87
C ALA A 797 26.26 39.00 8.67
N THR A 798 25.30 38.55 9.46
CA THR A 798 25.37 37.21 10.07
C THR A 798 24.78 36.19 9.09
N ALA A 799 25.57 35.19 8.75
CA ALA A 799 25.09 34.02 8.02
C ALA A 799 24.45 33.03 9.00
N THR A 800 23.21 32.62 8.71
CA THR A 800 22.41 31.68 9.51
C THR A 800 22.16 30.39 8.72
N ARG A 801 21.95 29.26 9.40
CA ARG A 801 21.61 28.01 8.69
C ARG A 801 20.17 28.04 8.17
N ASP A 802 19.27 28.71 8.89
CA ASP A 802 17.91 29.03 8.46
C ASP A 802 17.89 30.22 7.47
N LEU A 803 16.79 30.38 6.74
CA LEU A 803 16.47 31.62 6.02
C LEU A 803 15.90 32.65 7.00
N PRO A 804 16.37 33.91 7.00
CA PRO A 804 15.93 34.90 7.99
C PRO A 804 14.44 35.26 7.83
N SER A 805 13.62 34.84 8.80
CA SER A 805 12.22 35.23 8.89
C SER A 805 12.07 36.73 9.19
N ARG A 806 11.34 37.45 8.34
CA ARG A 806 11.13 38.90 8.47
C ARG A 806 10.27 39.24 9.70
N THR A 807 10.92 39.60 10.80
CA THR A 807 10.26 40.14 12.01
C THR A 807 9.45 41.41 11.70
N ALA A 808 8.24 41.51 12.24
CA ALA A 808 7.29 42.57 11.93
C ALA A 808 7.15 43.63 13.05
N PRO A 809 6.85 44.89 12.70
CA PRO A 809 6.16 45.84 13.57
C PRO A 809 4.68 45.98 13.18
N GLN A 810 3.82 46.19 14.18
CA GLN A 810 2.39 46.57 14.07
C GLN A 810 2.17 47.99 14.64
N PRO A 811 1.00 48.64 14.48
CA PRO A 811 -0.10 48.37 13.53
C PRO A 811 -0.63 49.63 12.79
N ALA A 812 -1.32 49.40 11.65
CA ALA A 812 -2.25 50.33 10.95
C ALA A 812 -1.64 51.64 10.38
N THR A 813 -2.18 52.26 9.32
CA THR A 813 -3.43 52.08 8.54
C THR A 813 -3.14 52.05 7.02
N SER A 814 -4.22 52.03 6.21
CA SER A 814 -4.30 52.04 4.73
C SER A 814 -3.78 50.82 3.97
N GLN A 815 -4.70 50.20 3.20
CA GLN A 815 -4.35 49.31 2.09
C GLN A 815 -3.97 50.15 0.87
N PRO A 816 -2.94 49.72 0.12
CA PRO A 816 -3.07 49.67 -1.33
C PRO A 816 -2.73 48.28 -1.88
N SER A 817 -3.67 47.72 -2.65
CA SER A 817 -3.47 46.69 -3.70
C SER A 817 -2.20 45.84 -3.64
N VAL A 818 -2.30 44.63 -3.08
CA VAL A 818 -1.38 43.54 -3.42
C VAL A 818 -1.61 43.17 -4.88
N GLN A 819 -0.56 43.16 -5.70
CA GLN A 819 -0.61 42.45 -6.99
C GLN A 819 -0.56 40.95 -6.69
N THR A 820 -1.71 40.29 -6.83
CA THR A 820 -1.79 38.83 -6.90
C THR A 820 -0.98 38.34 -8.10
N GLN A 821 -0.07 37.38 -7.89
CA GLN A 821 0.11 36.36 -8.91
C GLN A 821 -1.25 35.63 -9.02
N PRO A 822 -1.80 35.44 -10.23
CA PRO A 822 -3.13 34.87 -10.36
C PRO A 822 -3.15 33.46 -9.79
N ALA A 823 -4.16 33.15 -8.97
CA ALA A 823 -4.58 31.78 -8.81
C ALA A 823 -4.97 31.23 -10.20
N VAL A 824 -4.79 29.93 -10.42
CA VAL A 824 -5.31 29.30 -11.65
C VAL A 824 -6.83 29.36 -11.58
N GLU A 825 -7.42 30.29 -12.32
CA GLU A 825 -8.85 30.54 -12.34
C GLU A 825 -9.54 29.40 -13.11
N VAL A 826 -9.93 28.35 -12.39
CA VAL A 826 -10.64 27.18 -12.94
C VAL A 826 -12.07 27.60 -13.28
N HIS A 827 -12.22 28.26 -14.41
CA HIS A 827 -13.52 28.64 -14.95
C HIS A 827 -14.22 27.40 -15.52
N ILE A 828 -15.10 26.79 -14.72
CA ILE A 828 -15.93 25.68 -15.16
C ILE A 828 -16.97 26.25 -16.13
N GLU A 829 -16.79 26.04 -17.43
CA GLU A 829 -17.64 26.63 -18.49
C GLU A 829 -19.13 26.27 -18.37
N ARG A 830 -19.50 25.29 -17.54
CA ARG A 830 -20.88 24.84 -17.37
C ARG A 830 -21.13 24.12 -16.03
N PRO A 831 -22.08 24.57 -15.18
CA PRO A 831 -22.40 23.90 -13.92
C PRO A 831 -22.92 22.46 -14.10
N ILE A 832 -22.71 21.60 -13.11
CA ILE A 832 -23.02 20.15 -13.17
C ILE A 832 -24.52 19.92 -13.43
N ARG A 833 -25.40 20.65 -12.73
CA ARG A 833 -26.85 20.67 -12.96
C ARG A 833 -27.27 21.01 -14.39
N GLU A 834 -26.47 21.79 -15.11
CA GLU A 834 -26.73 22.05 -16.52
C GLU A 834 -26.22 20.92 -17.42
N ALA A 835 -25.04 20.37 -17.10
CA ALA A 835 -24.47 19.24 -17.82
C ALA A 835 -25.43 18.05 -17.87
N PHE A 836 -26.03 17.70 -16.72
CA PHE A 836 -26.87 16.51 -16.56
C PHE A 836 -28.37 16.77 -16.48
N GLY A 837 -28.85 18.02 -16.29
CA GLY A 837 -30.26 18.35 -16.05
C GLY A 837 -31.27 18.04 -17.18
N LYS A 838 -30.82 17.44 -18.29
CA LYS A 838 -31.68 16.82 -19.33
C LYS A 838 -31.86 15.31 -19.16
N SER A 839 -31.06 14.67 -18.31
CA SER A 839 -31.01 13.23 -18.10
C SER A 839 -31.61 12.83 -16.76
N PHE A 840 -31.18 13.48 -15.67
CA PHE A 840 -31.70 13.29 -14.31
C PHE A 840 -31.38 14.51 -13.44
N ARG A 841 -31.97 14.60 -12.25
CA ARG A 841 -31.61 15.64 -11.28
C ARG A 841 -30.35 15.24 -10.52
N ILE A 842 -29.43 16.18 -10.41
CA ILE A 842 -28.17 16.10 -9.67
C ILE A 842 -28.39 16.58 -8.24
N GLY A 843 -27.84 15.90 -7.23
CA GLY A 843 -28.20 16.14 -5.83
C GLY A 843 -27.04 16.10 -4.83
N THR A 844 -27.14 16.86 -3.75
CA THR A 844 -26.15 16.89 -2.66
C THR A 844 -26.81 16.70 -1.28
N ALA A 845 -26.12 16.05 -0.35
CA ALA A 845 -26.62 15.82 1.01
C ALA A 845 -26.06 16.84 1.99
N GLY A 846 -26.88 17.33 2.92
CA GLY A 846 -26.46 18.27 3.95
C GLY A 846 -27.60 19.05 4.60
N ASP A 847 -27.42 19.41 5.87
CA ASP A 847 -28.37 20.24 6.65
C ASP A 847 -28.25 21.76 6.31
N PHE A 848 -28.30 22.08 5.01
CA PHE A 848 -28.10 23.42 4.47
C PHE A 848 -29.09 24.47 5.04
N PRO A 849 -28.73 25.77 5.09
CA PRO A 849 -27.40 26.33 4.87
C PRO A 849 -26.50 26.23 6.12
N THR A 850 -26.91 25.50 7.15
CA THR A 850 -26.30 25.58 8.48
C THR A 850 -24.97 24.81 8.53
N ARG A 851 -23.92 25.41 9.10
CA ARG A 851 -22.53 24.87 9.22
C ARG A 851 -21.68 24.88 7.94
N TYR A 852 -22.20 25.36 6.81
CA TYR A 852 -21.47 25.50 5.56
C TYR A 852 -20.91 26.92 5.40
N SER A 853 -19.77 27.09 4.71
CA SER A 853 -19.24 28.43 4.39
C SER A 853 -19.98 29.07 3.21
N GLU A 854 -19.80 30.38 3.01
CA GLU A 854 -20.37 31.08 1.84
C GLU A 854 -19.87 30.47 0.51
N ALA A 855 -18.65 29.92 0.46
CA ALA A 855 -18.13 29.22 -0.71
C ALA A 855 -18.81 27.88 -0.94
N ASP A 856 -18.99 27.07 0.12
CA ASP A 856 -19.69 25.78 0.03
C ASP A 856 -21.16 25.99 -0.40
N LEU A 857 -21.80 27.03 0.13
CA LEU A 857 -23.17 27.41 -0.22
C LEU A 857 -23.27 27.93 -1.65
N ALA A 858 -22.28 28.68 -2.15
CA ALA A 858 -22.22 29.09 -3.55
C ALA A 858 -22.07 27.88 -4.48
N ILE A 859 -21.15 26.96 -4.19
CA ILE A 859 -20.94 25.72 -4.95
C ILE A 859 -22.22 24.86 -4.93
N ALA A 860 -22.83 24.66 -3.75
CA ALA A 860 -24.05 23.90 -3.61
C ALA A 860 -25.22 24.53 -4.38
N ALA A 861 -25.34 25.87 -4.36
CA ALA A 861 -26.36 26.62 -5.11
C ALA A 861 -26.11 26.68 -6.63
N GLU A 862 -24.86 26.61 -7.07
CA GLU A 862 -24.48 26.66 -8.49
C GLU A 862 -24.54 25.30 -9.17
N HIS A 863 -24.10 24.23 -8.51
CA HIS A 863 -23.85 22.94 -9.18
C HIS A 863 -25.01 21.94 -9.12
N PHE A 864 -25.96 22.04 -8.19
CA PHE A 864 -26.94 20.95 -7.92
C PHE A 864 -28.40 21.35 -8.22
N ASN A 865 -29.25 20.35 -8.51
CA ASN A 865 -30.71 20.49 -8.72
C ASN A 865 -31.55 19.97 -7.55
N ALA A 866 -30.95 19.24 -6.61
CA ALA A 866 -31.64 18.58 -5.51
C ALA A 866 -30.80 18.62 -4.23
N VAL A 867 -31.47 18.54 -3.07
CA VAL A 867 -30.81 18.31 -1.78
C VAL A 867 -31.49 17.20 -0.97
N THR A 868 -30.71 16.56 -0.10
CA THR A 868 -31.17 15.57 0.87
C THR A 868 -30.76 16.02 2.28
N PRO A 869 -31.66 16.10 3.28
CA PRO A 869 -31.28 16.42 4.65
C PRO A 869 -30.43 15.29 5.23
N GLU A 870 -29.35 15.63 5.92
CA GLU A 870 -28.42 14.62 6.44
C GLU A 870 -28.89 14.10 7.81
N ASN A 871 -29.32 15.01 8.68
CA ASN A 871 -29.88 14.66 10.00
C ASN A 871 -31.09 15.51 10.39
N CYS A 872 -31.26 16.72 9.86
CA CYS A 872 -32.23 17.67 10.42
C CYS A 872 -33.70 17.22 10.34
N MET A 873 -34.06 16.33 9.40
CA MET A 873 -35.40 15.76 9.25
C MET A 873 -35.56 14.33 9.81
N LYS A 874 -34.52 13.74 10.40
CA LYS A 874 -34.63 12.40 11.03
C LYS A 874 -35.48 12.44 12.31
N PRO A 875 -36.09 11.32 12.76
CA PRO A 875 -37.18 11.38 13.74
C PRO A 875 -36.76 11.95 15.11
N GLN A 876 -35.61 11.55 15.66
CA GLN A 876 -35.12 12.08 16.94
C GLN A 876 -34.66 13.55 16.87
N PRO A 877 -33.91 14.02 15.84
CA PRO A 877 -33.62 15.44 15.66
C PRO A 877 -34.85 16.34 15.51
N VAL A 878 -35.82 15.93 14.69
CA VAL A 878 -36.96 16.79 14.31
C VAL A 878 -38.15 16.71 15.28
N HIS A 879 -38.37 15.55 15.91
CA HIS A 879 -39.46 15.26 16.85
C HIS A 879 -38.91 14.65 18.16
N PRO A 880 -38.08 15.40 18.93
CA PRO A 880 -37.35 14.90 20.09
C PRO A 880 -38.22 14.50 21.30
N SER A 881 -39.44 15.03 21.42
CA SER A 881 -40.43 14.59 22.40
C SER A 881 -41.86 14.79 21.87
N GLU A 882 -42.85 14.10 22.46
CA GLU A 882 -44.24 13.98 21.96
C GLU A 882 -44.96 15.31 21.63
N ASN A 883 -44.49 16.44 22.17
CA ASN A 883 -45.07 17.76 21.94
C ASN A 883 -43.99 18.82 21.57
N GLU A 884 -42.77 18.40 21.20
CA GLU A 884 -41.65 19.27 20.83
C GLU A 884 -41.19 18.96 19.41
N TRP A 885 -41.16 19.99 18.55
CA TRP A 885 -40.68 19.89 17.17
C TRP A 885 -39.57 20.93 16.91
N ARG A 886 -38.55 20.54 16.14
CA ARG A 886 -37.38 21.37 15.82
C ARG A 886 -37.29 21.61 14.31
N PHE A 887 -38.17 22.48 13.83
CA PHE A 887 -38.27 22.81 12.41
C PHE A 887 -37.27 23.88 11.93
N GLU A 888 -36.43 24.45 12.80
CA GLU A 888 -35.53 25.56 12.45
C GLU A 888 -34.54 25.19 11.34
N GLN A 889 -33.93 24.01 11.42
CA GLN A 889 -33.00 23.51 10.40
C GLN A 889 -33.73 22.96 9.16
N PRO A 890 -34.78 22.10 9.29
CA PRO A 890 -35.62 21.69 8.17
C PRO A 890 -36.23 22.84 7.36
N ASP A 891 -36.76 23.89 8.01
CA ASP A 891 -37.29 25.07 7.34
C ASP A 891 -36.17 25.89 6.69
N ALA A 892 -35.00 26.03 7.33
CA ALA A 892 -33.86 26.72 6.72
C ALA A 892 -33.39 26.01 5.44
N LEU A 893 -33.33 24.68 5.45
CA LEU A 893 -33.01 23.85 4.28
C LEU A 893 -34.06 24.01 3.18
N VAL A 894 -35.34 23.89 3.52
CA VAL A 894 -36.44 23.99 2.53
C VAL A 894 -36.50 25.40 1.91
N ASN A 895 -36.27 26.45 2.71
CA ASN A 895 -36.23 27.83 2.21
C ASN A 895 -34.98 28.09 1.35
N TRP A 896 -33.81 27.56 1.73
CA TRP A 896 -32.57 27.73 0.97
C TRP A 896 -32.58 26.95 -0.34
N ALA A 897 -33.08 25.70 -0.34
CA ALA A 897 -33.28 24.92 -1.55
C ALA A 897 -34.26 25.62 -2.51
N ALA A 898 -35.40 26.12 -2.00
CA ALA A 898 -36.36 26.87 -2.80
C ALA A 898 -35.76 28.15 -3.39
N ALA A 899 -34.96 28.91 -2.63
CA ALA A 899 -34.26 30.11 -3.09
C ALA A 899 -33.27 29.80 -4.24
N ASN A 900 -32.63 28.63 -4.22
CA ASN A 900 -31.67 28.18 -5.24
C ASN A 900 -32.30 27.30 -6.34
N SER A 901 -33.64 27.25 -6.41
CA SER A 901 -34.42 26.46 -7.38
C SER A 901 -34.12 24.94 -7.36
N GLN A 902 -33.88 24.41 -6.16
CA GLN A 902 -33.58 23.00 -5.93
C GLN A 902 -34.79 22.24 -5.39
N THR A 903 -34.93 20.99 -5.85
CA THR A 903 -35.87 20.00 -5.31
C THR A 903 -35.31 19.35 -4.06
N ILE A 904 -36.14 18.62 -3.30
CA ILE A 904 -35.70 17.98 -2.05
C ILE A 904 -36.15 16.51 -2.05
N HIS A 905 -35.26 15.62 -1.62
CA HIS A 905 -35.56 14.24 -1.24
C HIS A 905 -35.44 14.15 0.28
N GLY A 906 -36.52 13.81 0.98
CA GLY A 906 -36.59 13.83 2.44
C GLY A 906 -36.14 12.50 3.04
N HIS A 907 -35.23 12.54 4.01
CA HIS A 907 -34.67 11.36 4.66
C HIS A 907 -34.62 11.58 6.18
N THR A 908 -35.26 10.77 7.03
CA THR A 908 -36.19 9.64 6.78
C THR A 908 -37.27 9.62 7.86
N LEU A 909 -38.45 9.05 7.56
CA LEU A 909 -39.63 9.12 8.43
C LEU A 909 -39.66 8.05 9.54
N VAL A 910 -39.08 6.86 9.30
CA VAL A 910 -39.04 5.74 10.25
C VAL A 910 -37.70 5.03 10.14
N TRP A 911 -36.97 4.89 11.26
CA TRP A 911 -35.68 4.20 11.31
C TRP A 911 -35.53 3.45 12.64
N HIS A 912 -34.69 2.41 12.68
CA HIS A 912 -34.45 1.64 13.89
C HIS A 912 -33.43 2.29 14.86
N ALA A 913 -32.52 3.14 14.35
CA ALA A 913 -31.38 3.63 15.13
C ALA A 913 -31.52 5.05 15.71
N GLN A 914 -32.34 5.92 15.10
CA GLN A 914 -32.43 7.35 15.47
C GLN A 914 -33.88 7.84 15.63
N THR A 915 -34.72 7.01 16.26
CA THR A 915 -36.05 7.38 16.77
C THR A 915 -35.98 7.55 18.29
N GLY A 916 -36.57 8.62 18.83
CA GLY A 916 -36.56 8.90 20.27
C GLY A 916 -37.38 7.89 21.07
N ASP A 917 -36.91 7.51 22.26
CA ASP A 917 -37.55 6.49 23.10
C ASP A 917 -39.01 6.78 23.45
N TRP A 918 -39.37 8.07 23.57
CA TRP A 918 -40.71 8.55 23.89
C TRP A 918 -41.79 7.98 22.97
N PHE A 919 -41.48 7.70 21.69
CA PHE A 919 -42.43 7.14 20.73
C PHE A 919 -43.08 5.85 21.26
N PHE A 920 -42.32 5.05 22.03
CA PHE A 920 -42.70 3.72 22.51
C PHE A 920 -43.17 3.72 23.98
N GLU A 921 -43.09 4.85 24.69
CA GLU A 921 -43.47 4.94 26.11
C GLU A 921 -44.99 4.79 26.30
N GLY A 922 -45.41 3.93 27.22
CA GLY A 922 -46.83 3.62 27.48
C GLY A 922 -47.31 2.30 26.87
N GLY A 923 -46.60 1.73 25.89
CA GLY A 923 -46.68 0.32 25.49
C GLY A 923 -47.96 -0.17 24.79
N ASP A 924 -48.97 0.68 24.60
CA ASP A 924 -50.16 0.34 23.80
C ASP A 924 -49.87 0.53 22.30
N ALA A 925 -50.11 -0.53 21.51
CA ALA A 925 -49.90 -0.52 20.06
C ALA A 925 -50.74 0.56 19.36
N GLU A 926 -51.95 0.88 19.84
CA GLU A 926 -52.77 1.95 19.25
C GLU A 926 -52.14 3.33 19.48
N VAL A 927 -51.53 3.57 20.65
CA VAL A 927 -50.81 4.82 20.96
C VAL A 927 -49.56 4.95 20.09
N ILE A 928 -48.81 3.87 19.92
CA ILE A 928 -47.57 3.86 19.11
C ILE A 928 -47.91 4.01 17.61
N ARG A 929 -48.99 3.37 17.12
CA ARG A 929 -49.54 3.57 15.77
C ARG A 929 -49.98 5.01 15.55
N GLN A 930 -50.71 5.60 16.50
CA GLN A 930 -51.16 6.98 16.41
C GLN A 930 -49.99 7.97 16.38
N ARG A 931 -48.95 7.77 17.21
CA ARG A 931 -47.72 8.59 17.18
C ARG A 931 -46.95 8.49 15.88
N MET A 932 -46.85 7.29 15.28
CA MET A 932 -46.30 7.14 13.93
C MET A 932 -47.12 7.96 12.92
N LYS A 933 -48.45 7.85 12.97
CA LYS A 933 -49.35 8.61 12.08
C LYS A 933 -49.16 10.11 12.24
N ASP A 934 -49.17 10.62 13.47
CA ASP A 934 -49.07 12.06 13.75
C ASP A 934 -47.69 12.62 13.41
N HIS A 935 -46.61 11.86 13.64
CA HIS A 935 -45.27 12.25 13.20
C HIS A 935 -45.19 12.38 11.67
N ILE A 936 -45.64 11.35 10.95
CA ILE A 936 -45.59 11.33 9.48
C ILE A 936 -46.50 12.41 8.88
N HIS A 937 -47.75 12.52 9.34
CA HIS A 937 -48.68 13.56 8.88
C HIS A 937 -48.18 14.98 9.16
N THR A 938 -47.56 15.22 10.32
CA THR A 938 -47.02 16.54 10.64
C THR A 938 -45.77 16.87 9.81
N LEU A 939 -44.82 15.94 9.69
CA LEU A 939 -43.56 16.18 8.98
C LEU A 939 -43.74 16.25 7.46
N VAL A 940 -44.40 15.26 6.87
CA VAL A 940 -44.69 15.24 5.42
C VAL A 940 -45.68 16.36 5.07
N GLY A 941 -46.75 16.54 5.86
CA GLY A 941 -47.76 17.57 5.63
C GLY A 941 -47.23 19.00 5.70
N ARG A 942 -46.25 19.30 6.58
CA ARG A 942 -45.57 20.60 6.64
C ARG A 942 -44.85 20.96 5.33
N TYR A 943 -44.31 19.94 4.66
CA TYR A 943 -43.50 20.08 3.46
C TYR A 943 -44.19 19.55 2.19
N ARG A 944 -45.50 19.33 2.24
CA ARG A 944 -46.34 18.92 1.12
C ARG A 944 -46.11 19.81 -0.10
N GLY A 945 -45.82 19.20 -1.24
CA GLY A 945 -45.52 19.88 -2.50
C GLY A 945 -44.22 20.70 -2.52
N LYS A 946 -43.40 20.65 -1.46
CA LYS A 946 -42.05 21.26 -1.40
C LYS A 946 -40.95 20.19 -1.44
N ILE A 947 -41.17 19.08 -0.78
CA ILE A 947 -40.32 17.88 -0.87
C ILE A 947 -40.91 16.98 -1.97
N HIS A 948 -40.05 16.52 -2.88
CA HIS A 948 -40.45 15.76 -4.07
C HIS A 948 -40.64 14.27 -3.79
N SER A 949 -39.92 13.76 -2.80
CA SER A 949 -39.86 12.33 -2.49
C SER A 949 -39.36 12.08 -1.07
N TRP A 950 -39.65 10.90 -0.51
CA TRP A 950 -39.27 10.53 0.87
C TRP A 950 -38.75 9.09 0.96
N ASP A 951 -37.70 8.90 1.76
CA ASP A 951 -37.39 7.60 2.37
C ASP A 951 -38.32 7.40 3.57
N VAL A 952 -39.30 6.51 3.41
CA VAL A 952 -40.37 6.31 4.38
C VAL A 952 -39.95 5.38 5.52
N VAL A 953 -39.27 4.29 5.19
CA VAL A 953 -38.64 3.41 6.18
C VAL A 953 -37.21 3.13 5.77
N ASN A 954 -36.31 3.23 6.74
CA ASN A 954 -34.88 3.00 6.61
C ASN A 954 -34.47 1.74 7.40
N GLU A 955 -33.77 0.82 6.75
CA GLU A 955 -32.99 -0.27 7.36
C GLU A 955 -33.79 -1.23 8.26
N ALA A 956 -34.95 -1.70 7.79
CA ALA A 956 -35.82 -2.58 8.56
C ALA A 956 -35.40 -4.06 8.53
N ILE A 957 -34.55 -4.50 7.60
CA ILE A 957 -34.11 -5.91 7.49
C ILE A 957 -32.83 -6.11 8.31
N SER A 958 -32.70 -7.26 8.99
CA SER A 958 -31.53 -7.65 9.78
C SER A 958 -30.33 -8.01 8.90
N ASP A 959 -29.13 -7.60 9.32
CA ASP A 959 -27.87 -7.95 8.65
C ASP A 959 -27.44 -9.40 8.93
N GLY A 960 -27.93 -9.99 10.03
CA GLY A 960 -27.71 -11.39 10.35
C GLY A 960 -28.69 -12.30 9.61
N GLY A 961 -28.19 -13.35 8.96
CA GLY A 961 -29.06 -14.36 8.33
C GLY A 961 -28.33 -15.61 7.84
N ASN A 962 -29.11 -16.66 7.59
CA ASN A 962 -28.65 -17.97 7.10
C ASN A 962 -29.58 -18.50 6.00
N ALA A 963 -29.40 -19.75 5.54
CA ALA A 963 -30.22 -20.37 4.49
C ALA A 963 -31.67 -20.76 4.91
N GLU A 964 -32.04 -20.47 6.15
CA GLU A 964 -33.40 -20.62 6.70
C GLU A 964 -34.08 -19.26 6.81
N THR A 965 -33.39 -18.23 7.36
CA THR A 965 -33.94 -16.87 7.42
C THR A 965 -34.02 -16.20 6.05
N SER A 966 -33.20 -16.60 5.07
CA SER A 966 -33.26 -16.19 3.66
C SER A 966 -34.52 -16.63 2.89
N LYS A 967 -35.60 -16.96 3.60
CA LYS A 967 -36.91 -17.39 3.11
C LYS A 967 -38.05 -16.69 3.87
N THR A 968 -37.70 -15.67 4.64
CA THR A 968 -38.58 -14.79 5.42
C THR A 968 -38.10 -13.37 5.24
N GLU A 969 -38.90 -12.41 5.69
CA GLU A 969 -38.62 -10.97 5.66
C GLU A 969 -37.39 -10.58 6.51
N ASN A 970 -36.91 -11.47 7.39
CA ASN A 970 -35.73 -11.33 8.25
C ASN A 970 -35.63 -9.97 8.96
N LEU A 971 -36.77 -9.42 9.40
CA LEU A 971 -36.84 -8.07 9.96
C LEU A 971 -36.00 -7.91 11.22
N ARG A 972 -35.35 -6.74 11.34
CA ARG A 972 -34.48 -6.35 12.44
C ARG A 972 -35.29 -6.18 13.72
N ASP A 973 -34.86 -6.85 14.79
CA ASP A 973 -35.45 -6.71 16.12
C ASP A 973 -35.29 -5.26 16.60
N SER A 974 -36.40 -4.51 16.52
CA SER A 974 -36.45 -3.06 16.64
C SER A 974 -37.71 -2.67 17.40
N LYS A 975 -37.69 -1.53 18.09
CA LYS A 975 -38.83 -1.08 18.90
C LYS A 975 -40.13 -0.94 18.07
N TRP A 976 -40.01 -0.60 16.78
CA TRP A 976 -41.13 -0.61 15.83
C TRP A 976 -41.69 -2.00 15.55
N LEU A 977 -40.83 -2.98 15.23
CA LEU A 977 -41.23 -4.38 15.03
C LEU A 977 -41.82 -5.01 16.31
N GLN A 978 -41.24 -4.71 17.48
CA GLN A 978 -41.70 -5.20 18.77
C GLN A 978 -43.07 -4.63 19.17
N ALA A 979 -43.36 -3.38 18.82
CA ALA A 979 -44.60 -2.70 19.19
C ALA A 979 -45.78 -2.95 18.23
N LEU A 980 -45.51 -3.02 16.91
CA LEU A 980 -46.54 -3.04 15.87
C LEU A 980 -46.49 -4.29 14.97
N GLY A 981 -45.47 -5.15 15.11
CA GLY A 981 -45.22 -6.23 14.17
C GLY A 981 -44.83 -5.71 12.77
N PRO A 982 -44.72 -6.61 11.75
CA PRO A 982 -44.34 -6.24 10.39
C PRO A 982 -45.25 -5.18 9.73
N GLU A 983 -46.49 -5.02 10.23
CA GLU A 983 -47.48 -4.03 9.81
C GLU A 983 -46.91 -2.58 9.80
N PHE A 984 -45.92 -2.29 10.66
CA PHE A 984 -45.28 -0.98 10.77
C PHE A 984 -44.75 -0.44 9.43
N LEU A 985 -44.29 -1.32 8.54
CA LEU A 985 -43.86 -0.98 7.19
C LEU A 985 -45.03 -0.42 6.36
N THR A 986 -46.11 -1.20 6.26
CA THR A 986 -47.30 -0.82 5.48
C THR A 986 -47.97 0.44 6.02
N LEU A 987 -47.99 0.61 7.35
CA LEU A 987 -48.54 1.81 8.01
C LEU A 987 -47.75 3.06 7.64
N ALA A 988 -46.41 3.02 7.70
CA ALA A 988 -45.57 4.17 7.39
C ALA A 988 -45.79 4.67 5.95
N PHE A 989 -45.82 3.76 4.96
CA PHE A 989 -46.12 4.11 3.56
C PHE A 989 -47.55 4.62 3.38
N THR A 990 -48.52 4.02 4.07
CA THR A 990 -49.92 4.50 4.03
C THR A 990 -50.02 5.93 4.55
N TYR A 991 -49.42 6.24 5.70
CA TYR A 991 -49.47 7.56 6.30
C TYR A 991 -48.68 8.61 5.51
N ALA A 992 -47.55 8.24 4.90
CA ALA A 992 -46.80 9.14 4.02
C ALA A 992 -47.60 9.50 2.76
N HIS A 993 -48.30 8.53 2.16
CA HIS A 993 -49.16 8.76 1.00
C HIS A 993 -50.45 9.51 1.34
N GLU A 994 -51.04 9.28 2.53
CA GLU A 994 -52.14 10.11 3.03
C GLU A 994 -51.72 11.58 3.23
N ALA A 995 -50.50 11.82 3.69
CA ALA A 995 -49.99 13.14 4.04
C ALA A 995 -49.56 13.97 2.81
N ASP A 996 -48.87 13.37 1.84
CA ASP A 996 -48.67 13.95 0.50
C ASP A 996 -48.79 12.89 -0.61
N PRO A 997 -49.97 12.74 -1.23
CA PRO A 997 -50.20 11.78 -2.32
C PRO A 997 -49.33 12.00 -3.56
N ASP A 998 -48.76 13.20 -3.72
CA ASP A 998 -48.02 13.63 -4.90
C ASP A 998 -46.49 13.41 -4.75
N ALA A 999 -46.01 12.98 -3.57
CA ALA A 999 -44.61 12.68 -3.30
C ALA A 999 -44.25 11.22 -3.64
N LEU A 1000 -43.05 10.99 -4.19
CA LEU A 1000 -42.56 9.63 -4.46
C LEU A 1000 -42.02 8.99 -3.18
N LEU A 1001 -42.47 7.78 -2.86
CA LEU A 1001 -42.18 7.13 -1.58
C LEU A 1001 -41.27 5.91 -1.78
N TYR A 1002 -40.17 5.84 -1.03
CA TYR A 1002 -39.14 4.81 -1.16
C TYR A 1002 -38.90 4.05 0.14
N TYR A 1003 -38.47 2.79 -0.01
CA TYR A 1003 -37.90 1.96 1.05
C TYR A 1003 -36.39 1.96 0.86
N ASN A 1004 -35.63 2.25 1.92
CA ASN A 1004 -34.17 2.33 1.87
C ASN A 1004 -33.55 1.29 2.81
N ASP A 1005 -32.59 0.51 2.31
CA ASP A 1005 -31.83 -0.49 3.08
C ASP A 1005 -30.52 -0.83 2.33
N TYR A 1006 -29.51 -1.30 3.06
CA TYR A 1006 -28.15 -1.58 2.56
C TYR A 1006 -27.83 -3.09 2.64
N ASN A 1007 -26.76 -3.58 2.01
CA ASN A 1007 -26.46 -5.03 1.88
C ASN A 1007 -27.64 -5.85 1.31
N ILE A 1008 -28.50 -5.25 0.46
CA ILE A 1008 -29.66 -5.89 -0.18
C ILE A 1008 -29.36 -6.36 -1.62
N GLU A 1009 -28.08 -6.38 -2.02
CA GLU A 1009 -27.58 -6.81 -3.33
C GLU A 1009 -27.01 -8.25 -3.34
N SER A 1010 -26.67 -8.84 -2.19
CA SER A 1010 -26.34 -10.28 -2.11
C SER A 1010 -26.51 -10.94 -0.73
N GLY A 1011 -26.58 -12.28 -0.73
CA GLY A 1011 -26.65 -13.10 0.49
C GLY A 1011 -28.05 -13.21 1.14
N PRO A 1012 -28.13 -13.67 2.40
CA PRO A 1012 -29.40 -13.86 3.10
C PRO A 1012 -30.24 -12.59 3.26
N LYS A 1013 -29.62 -11.42 3.45
CA LYS A 1013 -30.34 -10.13 3.57
C LYS A 1013 -31.03 -9.75 2.25
N HIS A 1014 -30.30 -9.78 1.13
CA HIS A 1014 -30.86 -9.67 -0.22
C HIS A 1014 -32.02 -10.65 -0.47
N ALA A 1015 -31.83 -11.93 -0.15
CA ALA A 1015 -32.88 -12.93 -0.32
C ALA A 1015 -34.13 -12.63 0.54
N SER A 1016 -33.95 -12.00 1.71
CA SER A 1016 -35.03 -11.57 2.60
C SER A 1016 -35.71 -10.28 2.12
N SER A 1017 -35.00 -9.40 1.41
CA SER A 1017 -35.59 -8.19 0.78
C SER A 1017 -36.37 -8.48 -0.51
N LEU A 1018 -36.39 -9.73 -0.96
CA LEU A 1018 -37.17 -10.22 -2.10
C LEU A 1018 -38.38 -11.08 -1.68
N VAL A 1019 -38.67 -11.16 -0.38
CA VAL A 1019 -39.83 -11.85 0.24
C VAL A 1019 -40.91 -10.83 0.58
#